data_AF-A0A5N7BI62-F1
#
_entry.id   AF-A0A5N7BI62-F1
#
_cell.length_a   1.000
_cell.length_b   1.000
_cell.length_c   1.000
_cell.angle_alpha   90.00
_cell.angle_beta   90.00
_cell.angle_gamma   90.00
#
_symmetry.space_group_name_H-M   'P 1'
#
loop_
_entity.id
_entity.type
_entity.pdbx_description
1 polymer ?
#
loop_
_entity_poly.entity_id
_entity_poly.type
_entity_poly.pdbx_seq_one_letter_code
_entity_poly.pdbx_strand_id
1 'polypeptide(L)'
;MNRTKSLLSTELTSVKPNFFTRRRPKYTDIGRSQIINLKTAGAKGDGVTDNTSALNSIFSAAANMSSIVYIPYGVYIVTDTVKIPVCSRIIGQVWPQIMAKGRKFENQLQKRAVVQVGEPGESGVVEIQDMMFTVSGATAGAVLLHWNVHEITQGSAGLWDSHFRVGGAQGSELQADKCPKGGGINMHCIAASALIHITSKASAYLENVWAWVADHDLDTADEAQIDIFAGRGILIESEGPTWLYGTASEHSVLYQYQLSNASNVVMGMIQTESPYFQSHPGAPLPIATGEFPNDPNFSNCSPSTSAACAVSWAVRIVDSSSIYILGAGLYSWFSKYSQDCLATENCQDRAFEVEQSQDLWIYNLVTKAIVEMISPVNDKPTLAKDNKNGFMSSILAWLKGSDDTTGQRTFTGFTIYEPDYLPSSFSDSCVTALTATIKCDLNVFQFSEPAYHGTLGNDTLTDMVCDQSCGESLATTIIGGNMWAGWNETCYKDPQTGQYCNDIISKFTRVARVELMPKDEMYSYCYKTKLQMMQSSPYSYYNKIFQHNLETVAARCGFTTNTTIPESLAATIPEDDPLCVSDNIYTTKKGDTCTSIALNHSISSAALYMGNQDLIRDCNQVVTGKNLCLPLSCERTYVLQPGDTCRSIEQDNAILLYDNSTKIITPLRQLNPWIDTYCTNLQSTAWAFGRVLCLTPQSGVFNATEPVPTSYNPWGTEGSGYGSYVIDPPTNTTVATGTTQRCGRWHTVVAGESCTQICVQDKITSNLFVAVNPSLNAVDCTGSLIPGLAYCTAPMRGWNYTTGGA
;
A
#
# COMPACT_ATOMS: atom_id res chain seq x y z
N MET A 1 26.16 -23.55 -2.56
CA MET A 1 25.30 -22.53 -3.20
C MET A 1 24.38 -23.18 -4.22
N ASN A 2 23.14 -23.46 -3.83
CA ASN A 2 22.05 -23.77 -4.75
C ASN A 2 21.40 -22.44 -5.16
N ARG A 3 21.77 -21.91 -6.31
CA ARG A 3 21.28 -20.59 -6.77
C ARG A 3 19.79 -20.68 -7.16
N THR A 4 18.98 -19.71 -6.74
CA THR A 4 17.57 -19.63 -7.10
C THR A 4 17.39 -19.62 -8.61
N LYS A 5 16.52 -20.51 -9.13
CA LYS A 5 16.30 -20.72 -10.57
C LYS A 5 15.87 -19.44 -11.31
N SER A 6 15.02 -18.60 -10.71
CA SER A 6 14.54 -17.36 -11.34
C SER A 6 15.66 -16.34 -11.63
N LEU A 7 16.76 -16.40 -10.88
CA LEU A 7 17.92 -15.53 -11.04
C LEU A 7 18.92 -16.00 -12.12
N LEU A 8 18.72 -17.18 -12.69
CA LEU A 8 19.66 -17.83 -13.59
C LEU A 8 19.24 -17.71 -15.06
N SER A 9 20.22 -17.60 -15.95
CA SER A 9 20.00 -17.66 -17.40
C SER A 9 19.40 -19.01 -17.82
N THR A 10 18.46 -18.98 -18.74
CA THR A 10 17.84 -20.19 -19.32
C THR A 10 18.53 -20.70 -20.59
N GLU A 11 19.54 -19.98 -21.09
CA GLU A 11 20.10 -20.18 -22.45
C GLU A 11 21.18 -21.27 -22.54
N LEU A 12 21.69 -21.77 -21.41
CA LEU A 12 22.83 -22.70 -21.39
C LEU A 12 22.38 -24.12 -21.05
N THR A 13 22.44 -25.03 -22.03
CA THR A 13 22.05 -26.45 -21.89
C THR A 13 23.19 -27.38 -21.46
N SER A 14 24.45 -26.97 -21.62
CA SER A 14 25.64 -27.82 -21.43
C SER A 14 26.51 -27.46 -20.21
N VAL A 15 26.17 -26.39 -19.48
CA VAL A 15 26.86 -25.96 -18.25
C VAL A 15 25.83 -25.58 -17.18
N LYS A 16 26.24 -25.58 -15.91
CA LYS A 16 25.37 -25.05 -14.84
C LYS A 16 25.01 -23.59 -15.17
N PRO A 17 23.71 -23.25 -15.27
CA PRO A 17 23.26 -21.89 -15.54
C PRO A 17 23.93 -20.86 -14.64
N ASN A 18 24.41 -19.76 -15.21
CA ASN A 18 24.97 -18.63 -14.44
C ASN A 18 23.87 -17.61 -14.12
N PHE A 19 24.15 -16.65 -13.23
CA PHE A 19 23.25 -15.53 -13.02
C PHE A 19 22.95 -14.81 -14.33
N PHE A 20 21.69 -14.46 -14.53
CA PHE A 20 21.22 -13.79 -15.74
C PHE A 20 21.90 -12.43 -15.90
N THR A 21 22.31 -12.11 -17.13
CA THR A 21 22.86 -10.81 -17.49
C THR A 21 22.25 -10.35 -18.79
N ARG A 22 21.97 -9.05 -18.90
CA ARG A 22 21.38 -8.41 -20.06
C ARG A 22 22.09 -7.09 -20.33
N ARG A 23 22.81 -7.02 -21.45
CA ARG A 23 23.40 -5.76 -21.91
C ARG A 23 22.33 -4.76 -22.29
N ARG A 24 22.66 -3.48 -22.13
CA ARG A 24 21.84 -2.35 -22.58
C ARG A 24 21.27 -2.59 -24.00
N PRO A 25 19.94 -2.51 -24.18
CA PRO A 25 19.31 -2.68 -25.49
C PRO A 25 19.81 -1.67 -26.54
N LYS A 26 20.15 -2.15 -27.74
CA LYS A 26 20.65 -1.29 -28.83
C LYS A 26 19.58 -0.87 -29.85
N TYR A 27 18.44 -1.55 -29.88
CA TYR A 27 17.32 -1.30 -30.80
C TYR A 27 17.72 -1.22 -32.28
N THR A 28 18.70 -2.02 -32.72
CA THR A 28 19.25 -1.99 -34.08
C THR A 28 18.27 -2.47 -35.15
N ASP A 29 17.20 -3.13 -34.73
CA ASP A 29 16.14 -3.75 -35.51
C ASP A 29 14.88 -2.89 -35.63
N ILE A 30 14.83 -1.73 -34.96
CA ILE A 30 13.67 -0.84 -34.95
C ILE A 30 13.83 0.27 -36.01
N GLY A 31 12.79 0.47 -36.81
CA GLY A 31 12.77 1.51 -37.85
C GLY A 31 12.63 2.92 -37.29
N ARG A 32 13.20 3.92 -37.98
CA ARG A 32 13.16 5.34 -37.54
C ARG A 32 11.75 5.88 -37.30
N SER A 33 10.75 5.38 -38.02
CA SER A 33 9.34 5.77 -37.86
C SER A 33 8.72 5.34 -36.54
N GLN A 34 9.38 4.45 -35.78
CA GLN A 34 8.94 3.99 -34.46
C GLN A 34 9.66 4.72 -33.31
N ILE A 35 10.37 5.82 -33.61
CA ILE A 35 11.05 6.65 -32.62
C ILE A 35 10.33 7.99 -32.52
N ILE A 36 9.82 8.29 -31.33
CA ILE A 36 9.13 9.54 -31.00
C ILE A 36 10.12 10.45 -30.29
N ASN A 37 10.44 11.59 -30.91
CA ASN A 37 11.29 12.60 -30.28
C ASN A 37 10.46 13.48 -29.34
N LEU A 38 10.82 13.47 -28.05
CA LEU A 38 10.08 14.15 -26.99
C LEU A 38 9.89 15.67 -27.26
N LYS A 39 10.91 16.36 -27.78
CA LYS A 39 10.82 17.81 -28.04
C LYS A 39 9.88 18.14 -29.19
N THR A 40 9.80 17.27 -30.20
CA THR A 40 8.84 17.46 -31.31
C THR A 40 7.39 17.25 -30.88
N ALA A 41 7.18 16.55 -29.77
CA ALA A 41 5.87 16.27 -29.20
C ALA A 41 5.47 17.25 -28.06
N GLY A 42 6.23 18.34 -27.86
CA GLY A 42 5.80 19.48 -27.05
C GLY A 42 6.61 19.76 -25.78
N ALA A 43 7.45 18.83 -25.33
CA ALA A 43 8.34 19.06 -24.19
C ALA A 43 9.45 20.06 -24.54
N LYS A 44 9.82 20.95 -23.61
CA LYS A 44 10.84 21.98 -23.83
C LYS A 44 12.23 21.52 -23.37
N GLY A 45 12.31 20.96 -22.16
CA GLY A 45 13.60 20.57 -21.56
C GLY A 45 14.54 21.75 -21.31
N ASP A 46 13.98 22.92 -20.96
CA ASP A 46 14.67 24.20 -20.80
C ASP A 46 15.02 24.54 -19.33
N GLY A 47 14.74 23.65 -18.38
CA GLY A 47 14.96 23.86 -16.95
C GLY A 47 13.97 24.78 -16.26
N VAL A 48 12.90 25.21 -16.95
CA VAL A 48 11.90 26.15 -16.41
C VAL A 48 10.47 25.69 -16.67
N THR A 49 10.17 25.31 -17.91
CA THR A 49 8.82 24.90 -18.31
C THR A 49 8.45 23.58 -17.62
N ASP A 50 7.23 23.49 -17.09
CA ASP A 50 6.69 22.23 -16.60
C ASP A 50 6.37 21.28 -17.77
N ASN A 51 7.05 20.13 -17.79
CA ASN A 51 6.93 19.12 -18.85
C ASN A 51 6.06 17.92 -18.46
N THR A 52 5.42 17.94 -17.28
CA THR A 52 4.76 16.75 -16.71
C THR A 52 3.68 16.18 -17.62
N SER A 53 2.78 17.03 -18.12
CA SER A 53 1.69 16.62 -19.01
C SER A 53 2.20 16.09 -20.36
N ALA A 54 3.23 16.74 -20.92
CA ALA A 54 3.85 16.31 -22.17
C ALA A 54 4.49 14.93 -22.04
N LEU A 55 5.29 14.71 -20.98
CA LEU A 55 5.92 13.43 -20.68
C LEU A 55 4.87 12.32 -20.53
N ASN A 56 3.85 12.52 -19.69
CA ASN A 56 2.79 11.53 -19.46
C ASN A 56 2.04 11.16 -20.74
N SER A 57 1.69 12.16 -21.55
CA SER A 57 0.98 11.94 -22.82
C SER A 57 1.83 11.13 -23.80
N ILE A 58 3.12 11.44 -23.91
CA ILE A 58 4.03 10.81 -24.87
C ILE A 58 4.38 9.37 -24.44
N PHE A 59 4.65 9.14 -23.16
CA PHE A 59 4.93 7.77 -22.67
C PHE A 59 3.73 6.86 -22.87
N SER A 60 2.52 7.34 -22.58
CA SER A 60 1.28 6.59 -22.84
C SER A 60 1.08 6.27 -24.32
N ALA A 61 1.20 7.27 -25.20
CA ALA A 61 1.04 7.06 -26.64
C ALA A 61 2.11 6.12 -27.21
N ALA A 62 3.37 6.28 -26.79
CA ALA A 62 4.47 5.46 -27.27
C ALA A 62 4.33 3.99 -26.83
N ALA A 63 3.96 3.75 -25.58
CA ALA A 63 3.72 2.41 -25.04
C ALA A 63 2.62 1.68 -25.84
N ASN A 64 1.50 2.35 -26.10
CA ASN A 64 0.40 1.77 -26.90
C ASN A 64 0.81 1.44 -28.34
N MET A 65 1.73 2.22 -28.92
CA MET A 65 2.25 2.00 -30.27
C MET A 65 3.48 1.08 -30.32
N SER A 66 3.95 0.58 -29.17
CA SER A 66 5.25 -0.12 -29.04
C SER A 66 6.43 0.68 -29.61
N SER A 67 6.36 2.02 -29.55
CA SER A 67 7.38 2.94 -30.04
C SER A 67 8.43 3.25 -28.96
N ILE A 68 9.61 3.70 -29.40
CA ILE A 68 10.67 4.21 -28.52
C ILE A 68 10.48 5.71 -28.32
N VAL A 69 10.56 6.17 -27.07
CA VAL A 69 10.67 7.61 -26.77
C VAL A 69 12.15 7.98 -26.68
N TYR A 70 12.57 8.87 -27.58
CA TYR A 70 13.89 9.50 -27.54
C TYR A 70 13.78 10.85 -26.83
N ILE A 71 14.56 11.03 -25.76
CA ILE A 71 14.59 12.24 -24.93
C ILE A 71 15.89 13.00 -25.22
N PRO A 72 15.85 14.10 -25.99
CA PRO A 72 17.03 14.92 -26.24
C PRO A 72 17.57 15.53 -24.94
N TYR A 73 18.86 15.90 -24.94
CA TYR A 73 19.48 16.57 -23.80
C TYR A 73 18.68 17.81 -23.37
N GLY A 74 18.54 17.98 -22.06
CA GLY A 74 17.79 19.07 -21.45
C GLY A 74 17.41 18.77 -20.01
N VAL A 75 16.87 19.77 -19.33
CA VAL A 75 16.32 19.67 -17.98
C VAL A 75 14.81 19.80 -18.07
N TYR A 76 14.11 18.70 -17.78
CA TYR A 76 12.66 18.61 -17.88
C TYR A 76 12.08 18.75 -16.47
N ILE A 77 11.70 19.98 -16.11
CA ILE A 77 11.03 20.23 -14.82
C ILE A 77 9.70 19.49 -14.81
N VAL A 78 9.42 18.81 -13.70
CA VAL A 78 8.14 18.16 -13.43
C VAL A 78 7.63 18.60 -12.06
N THR A 79 6.35 18.98 -12.00
CA THR A 79 5.71 19.40 -10.75
C THR A 79 4.74 18.36 -10.22
N ASP A 80 4.59 17.25 -10.94
CA ASP A 80 3.75 16.12 -10.59
C ASP A 80 4.38 14.80 -11.10
N THR A 81 3.85 13.66 -10.68
CA THR A 81 4.28 12.32 -11.04
C THR A 81 4.27 12.11 -12.56
N VAL A 82 5.39 11.65 -13.07
CA VAL A 82 5.55 11.13 -14.42
C VAL A 82 5.34 9.62 -14.41
N LYS A 83 4.32 9.16 -15.12
CA LYS A 83 3.98 7.75 -15.26
C LYS A 83 4.65 7.16 -16.49
N ILE A 84 5.34 6.04 -16.30
CA ILE A 84 5.93 5.21 -17.36
C ILE A 84 5.13 3.91 -17.39
N PRO A 85 4.19 3.74 -18.34
CA PRO A 85 3.38 2.53 -18.44
C PRO A 85 4.20 1.31 -18.83
N VAL A 86 3.66 0.12 -18.60
CA VAL A 86 4.18 -1.10 -19.23
C VAL A 86 4.21 -0.97 -20.76
N CYS A 87 5.14 -1.69 -21.39
CA CYS A 87 5.51 -1.58 -22.82
C CYS A 87 6.31 -0.32 -23.20
N SER A 88 6.81 0.43 -22.23
CA SER A 88 7.64 1.62 -22.50
C SER A 88 9.09 1.27 -22.86
N ARG A 89 9.63 1.98 -23.86
CA ARG A 89 11.06 1.97 -24.21
C ARG A 89 11.56 3.41 -24.32
N ILE A 90 12.54 3.78 -23.51
CA ILE A 90 13.00 5.16 -23.35
C ILE A 90 14.51 5.22 -23.53
N ILE A 91 14.97 6.19 -24.33
CA ILE A 91 16.39 6.45 -24.58
C ILE A 91 16.67 7.94 -24.36
N GLY A 92 17.56 8.26 -23.44
CA GLY A 92 18.09 9.60 -23.30
C GLY A 92 19.28 9.90 -24.22
N GLN A 93 19.48 11.18 -24.52
CA GLN A 93 20.69 11.67 -25.18
C GLN A 93 21.70 12.13 -24.14
N VAL A 94 22.69 11.29 -23.85
CA VAL A 94 23.65 11.47 -22.73
C VAL A 94 22.93 11.30 -21.39
N TRP A 95 22.53 12.39 -20.72
CA TRP A 95 21.76 12.35 -19.47
C TRP A 95 20.75 13.51 -19.40
N PRO A 96 19.66 13.48 -20.20
CA PRO A 96 18.53 14.34 -19.95
C PRO A 96 17.98 14.13 -18.53
N GLN A 97 17.61 15.23 -17.89
CA GLN A 97 17.23 15.25 -16.48
C GLN A 97 15.71 15.34 -16.34
N ILE A 98 15.08 14.40 -15.64
CA ILE A 98 13.74 14.61 -15.08
C ILE A 98 13.94 15.20 -13.68
N MET A 99 13.57 16.47 -13.51
CA MET A 99 13.88 17.25 -12.32
C MET A 99 12.59 17.63 -11.59
N ALA A 100 12.36 17.03 -10.43
CA ALA A 100 11.18 17.31 -9.60
C ALA A 100 11.27 18.68 -8.94
N LYS A 101 10.16 19.42 -8.91
CA LYS A 101 10.08 20.72 -8.21
C LYS A 101 8.67 21.01 -7.71
N GLY A 102 8.59 21.62 -6.52
CA GLY A 102 7.39 22.26 -6.01
C GLY A 102 6.57 21.44 -5.01
N ARG A 103 5.47 22.05 -4.57
CA ARG A 103 4.69 21.68 -3.36
C ARG A 103 4.25 20.22 -3.28
N LYS A 104 4.02 19.57 -4.40
CA LYS A 104 3.61 18.15 -4.45
C LYS A 104 4.68 17.18 -3.95
N PHE A 105 5.92 17.64 -3.84
CA PHE A 105 7.07 16.86 -3.38
C PHE A 105 7.69 17.39 -2.07
N GLU A 106 7.15 18.46 -1.47
CA GLU A 106 7.77 19.14 -0.31
C GLU A 106 7.52 18.42 1.03
N ASN A 107 6.45 17.61 1.14
CA ASN A 107 6.02 17.04 2.41
C ASN A 107 6.60 15.64 2.65
N GLN A 108 7.50 15.51 3.61
CA GLN A 108 8.14 14.24 3.98
C GLN A 108 7.15 13.18 4.52
N LEU A 109 6.01 13.59 5.08
CA LEU A 109 4.94 12.70 5.57
C LEU A 109 3.90 12.35 4.48
N GLN A 110 4.06 12.93 3.29
CA GLN A 110 3.23 12.63 2.11
C GLN A 110 4.16 12.38 0.94
N LYS A 111 4.81 11.22 0.98
CA LYS A 111 5.72 10.80 -0.10
C LYS A 111 4.99 10.71 -1.43
N ARG A 112 5.70 11.03 -2.50
CA ARG A 112 5.18 11.00 -3.87
C ARG A 112 6.26 10.58 -4.85
N ALA A 113 5.91 9.64 -5.72
CA ALA A 113 6.75 9.27 -6.85
C ALA A 113 6.95 10.45 -7.80
N VAL A 114 8.19 10.81 -8.09
CA VAL A 114 8.54 11.71 -9.19
C VAL A 114 8.34 10.96 -10.49
N VAL A 115 8.92 9.76 -10.60
CA VAL A 115 8.69 8.83 -11.70
C VAL A 115 8.10 7.54 -11.16
N GLN A 116 6.96 7.14 -11.69
CA GLN A 116 6.28 5.89 -11.36
C GLN A 116 6.37 4.95 -12.57
N VAL A 117 6.98 3.78 -12.38
CA VAL A 117 7.16 2.77 -13.43
C VAL A 117 6.18 1.62 -13.21
N GLY A 118 5.14 1.58 -14.06
CA GLY A 118 4.01 0.68 -13.92
C GLY A 118 3.11 1.00 -12.72
N GLU A 119 1.92 0.43 -12.73
CA GLU A 119 1.06 0.35 -11.55
C GLU A 119 1.37 -0.94 -10.75
N PRO A 120 1.10 -0.96 -9.43
CA PRO A 120 1.27 -2.16 -8.62
C PRO A 120 0.57 -3.39 -9.23
N GLY A 121 1.29 -4.50 -9.33
CA GLY A 121 0.78 -5.76 -9.89
C GLY A 121 0.83 -5.86 -11.42
N GLU A 122 1.21 -4.79 -12.14
CA GLU A 122 1.41 -4.88 -13.58
C GLU A 122 2.66 -5.67 -13.94
N SER A 123 2.55 -6.46 -15.01
CA SER A 123 3.68 -7.16 -15.62
C SER A 123 3.89 -6.71 -17.06
N GLY A 124 5.13 -6.43 -17.46
CA GLY A 124 5.42 -6.05 -18.84
C GLY A 124 6.89 -5.85 -19.18
N VAL A 125 7.09 -5.11 -20.27
CA VAL A 125 8.40 -4.64 -20.73
C VAL A 125 8.54 -3.18 -20.33
N VAL A 126 9.59 -2.82 -19.60
CA VAL A 126 10.00 -1.43 -19.41
C VAL A 126 11.51 -1.35 -19.56
N GLU A 127 11.97 -0.55 -20.51
CA GLU A 127 13.38 -0.39 -20.81
C GLU A 127 13.73 1.09 -20.75
N ILE A 128 14.54 1.49 -19.77
CA ILE A 128 14.96 2.88 -19.58
C ILE A 128 16.49 2.94 -19.67
N GLN A 129 17.01 3.84 -20.50
CA GLN A 129 18.45 4.03 -20.61
C GLN A 129 18.89 5.49 -20.76
N ASP A 130 20.10 5.77 -20.30
CA ASP A 130 20.80 7.04 -20.48
C ASP A 130 20.01 8.24 -19.88
N MET A 131 19.46 8.08 -18.66
CA MET A 131 18.63 9.10 -17.98
C MET A 131 19.24 9.62 -16.67
N MET A 132 18.84 10.82 -16.24
CA MET A 132 19.14 11.33 -14.89
C MET A 132 17.85 11.72 -14.18
N PHE A 133 17.65 11.24 -12.96
CA PHE A 133 16.54 11.62 -12.09
C PHE A 133 17.06 12.53 -10.97
N THR A 134 16.42 13.68 -10.76
CA THR A 134 16.95 14.71 -9.85
C THR A 134 15.83 15.59 -9.30
N VAL A 135 16.19 16.57 -8.47
CA VAL A 135 15.27 17.49 -7.79
C VAL A 135 15.80 18.92 -7.84
N SER A 136 14.91 19.90 -7.66
CA SER A 136 15.23 21.31 -7.50
C SER A 136 14.58 21.85 -6.22
N GLY A 137 15.43 22.12 -5.22
CA GLY A 137 15.05 22.65 -3.91
C GLY A 137 14.54 21.61 -2.92
N ALA A 138 13.91 22.10 -1.85
CA ALA A 138 13.37 21.30 -0.77
C ALA A 138 12.23 20.40 -1.28
N THR A 139 12.49 19.10 -1.38
CA THR A 139 11.56 18.11 -1.95
C THR A 139 11.55 16.85 -1.08
N ALA A 140 11.41 17.05 0.23
CA ALA A 140 11.52 16.01 1.25
C ALA A 140 10.54 14.82 1.08
N GLY A 141 9.44 14.98 0.33
CA GLY A 141 8.50 13.92 -0.03
C GLY A 141 8.82 13.20 -1.35
N ALA A 142 9.83 13.61 -2.11
CA ALA A 142 10.14 13.01 -3.40
C ALA A 142 10.68 11.58 -3.26
N VAL A 143 10.03 10.64 -3.93
CA VAL A 143 10.59 9.32 -4.28
C VAL A 143 11.00 9.39 -5.74
N LEU A 144 12.29 9.50 -6.05
CA LEU A 144 12.74 9.83 -7.40
C LEU A 144 12.30 8.77 -8.43
N LEU A 145 12.42 7.49 -8.09
CA LEU A 145 11.88 6.38 -8.88
C LEU A 145 11.13 5.38 -7.99
N HIS A 146 9.85 5.21 -8.29
CA HIS A 146 8.99 4.20 -7.69
C HIS A 146 8.72 3.11 -8.74
N TRP A 147 9.20 1.89 -8.50
CA TRP A 147 9.28 0.81 -9.47
C TRP A 147 8.34 -0.34 -9.08
N ASN A 148 7.27 -0.52 -9.86
CA ASN A 148 6.20 -1.49 -9.59
C ASN A 148 6.14 -2.66 -10.56
N VAL A 149 6.65 -2.47 -11.77
CA VAL A 149 6.49 -3.44 -12.85
C VAL A 149 7.22 -4.75 -12.56
N HIS A 150 6.56 -5.86 -12.85
CA HIS A 150 7.17 -7.18 -12.94
C HIS A 150 7.51 -7.52 -14.40
N GLU A 151 8.56 -8.28 -14.63
CA GLU A 151 8.97 -8.72 -15.96
C GLU A 151 8.00 -9.77 -16.53
N ILE A 152 7.81 -9.76 -17.85
CA ILE A 152 7.12 -10.86 -18.58
C ILE A 152 8.10 -11.81 -19.26
N THR A 153 9.33 -11.35 -19.49
CA THR A 153 10.46 -12.16 -19.95
C THR A 153 11.71 -11.72 -19.19
N GLN A 154 12.62 -12.64 -18.90
CA GLN A 154 13.78 -12.37 -18.03
C GLN A 154 14.55 -11.10 -18.44
N GLY A 155 14.66 -10.13 -17.53
CA GLY A 155 15.28 -8.83 -17.74
C GLY A 155 14.48 -7.83 -18.56
N SER A 156 13.18 -8.05 -18.83
CA SER A 156 12.36 -7.13 -19.64
C SER A 156 11.95 -5.86 -18.93
N ALA A 157 12.10 -5.82 -17.61
CA ALA A 157 11.92 -4.64 -16.77
C ALA A 157 13.31 -4.21 -16.27
N GLY A 158 13.91 -3.17 -16.86
CA GLY A 158 15.27 -2.78 -16.51
C GLY A 158 15.67 -1.33 -16.80
N LEU A 159 16.78 -0.96 -16.18
CA LEU A 159 17.37 0.38 -16.13
C LEU A 159 18.89 0.28 -16.41
N TRP A 160 19.37 1.00 -17.42
CA TRP A 160 20.79 1.01 -17.82
C TRP A 160 21.34 2.43 -17.90
N ASP A 161 22.59 2.64 -17.45
CA ASP A 161 23.29 3.93 -17.57
C ASP A 161 22.43 5.13 -17.13
N SER A 162 21.62 4.91 -16.10
CA SER A 162 20.65 5.88 -15.62
C SER A 162 20.86 6.11 -14.13
N HIS A 163 20.98 7.37 -13.75
CA HIS A 163 21.51 7.76 -12.45
C HIS A 163 20.56 8.69 -11.71
N PHE A 164 20.83 8.87 -10.43
CA PHE A 164 20.10 9.73 -9.53
C PHE A 164 21.09 10.67 -8.89
N ARG A 165 20.79 11.97 -8.95
CA ARG A 165 21.61 13.01 -8.33
C ARG A 165 20.71 13.92 -7.54
N VAL A 166 20.89 13.95 -6.22
CA VAL A 166 20.13 14.81 -5.32
C VAL A 166 21.04 15.96 -4.85
N GLY A 167 20.91 17.13 -5.48
CA GLY A 167 21.69 18.33 -5.17
C GLY A 167 23.04 18.43 -5.91
N GLY A 168 23.87 19.39 -5.49
CA GLY A 168 25.27 19.52 -5.92
C GLY A 168 25.48 19.83 -7.40
N ALA A 169 24.50 20.48 -8.04
CA ALA A 169 24.61 20.87 -9.44
C ALA A 169 23.73 22.10 -9.76
N GLN A 170 24.07 22.80 -10.84
CA GLN A 170 23.37 23.99 -11.31
C GLN A 170 21.89 23.70 -11.58
N GLY A 171 21.02 24.58 -11.06
CA GLY A 171 19.56 24.46 -11.18
C GLY A 171 18.91 23.57 -10.11
N SER A 172 19.71 22.86 -9.30
CA SER A 172 19.18 22.06 -8.19
C SER A 172 18.71 22.91 -7.01
N GLU A 173 19.10 24.19 -6.91
CA GLU A 173 18.86 25.05 -5.72
C GLU A 173 19.37 24.42 -4.41
N LEU A 174 20.34 23.50 -4.52
CA LEU A 174 20.92 22.69 -3.45
C LEU A 174 22.46 22.69 -3.61
N GLN A 175 23.00 23.88 -3.84
CA GLN A 175 24.41 24.17 -4.12
C GLN A 175 25.13 24.72 -2.88
N ALA A 176 26.44 24.92 -2.96
CA ALA A 176 27.26 25.33 -1.82
C ALA A 176 26.83 26.65 -1.15
N ASP A 177 26.21 27.58 -1.90
CA ASP A 177 25.68 28.82 -1.36
C ASP A 177 24.35 28.64 -0.58
N LYS A 178 23.65 27.51 -0.77
CA LYS A 178 22.38 27.18 -0.10
C LYS A 178 22.56 26.16 1.02
N CYS A 179 23.37 25.15 0.78
CA CYS A 179 23.54 23.97 1.63
C CYS A 179 25.02 23.78 2.02
N PRO A 180 25.71 24.79 2.58
CA PRO A 180 27.12 24.67 2.89
C PRO A 180 27.37 23.60 3.97
N LYS A 181 28.49 22.90 3.85
CA LYS A 181 29.01 22.00 4.89
C LYS A 181 29.00 22.66 6.27
N GLY A 182 28.51 21.93 7.27
CA GLY A 182 28.48 22.37 8.67
C GLY A 182 27.41 23.43 8.95
N GLY A 183 26.44 23.62 8.04
CA GLY A 183 25.31 24.53 8.20
C GLY A 183 24.27 24.08 9.23
N GLY A 184 24.39 22.84 9.73
CA GLY A 184 23.41 22.21 10.61
C GLY A 184 22.18 21.72 9.83
N ILE A 185 21.08 21.43 10.54
CA ILE A 185 19.83 21.03 9.89
C ILE A 185 19.21 22.25 9.21
N ASN A 186 19.38 22.36 7.89
CA ASN A 186 18.65 23.29 7.04
C ASN A 186 17.49 22.57 6.37
N MET A 187 16.25 22.92 6.74
CA MET A 187 15.04 22.30 6.17
C MET A 187 14.92 22.51 4.66
N HIS A 188 15.56 23.55 4.10
CA HIS A 188 15.59 23.77 2.65
C HIS A 188 16.53 22.81 1.90
N CYS A 189 17.40 22.09 2.62
CA CYS A 189 18.32 21.10 2.07
C CYS A 189 17.81 19.65 2.24
N ILE A 190 16.57 19.46 2.70
CA ILE A 190 15.91 18.16 2.71
C ILE A 190 15.28 17.91 1.34
N ALA A 191 15.92 17.03 0.58
CA ALA A 191 15.82 17.00 -0.88
C ALA A 191 15.22 15.70 -1.44
N ALA A 192 15.09 14.63 -0.64
CA ALA A 192 14.39 13.43 -1.09
C ALA A 192 13.93 12.56 0.08
N SER A 193 12.83 11.85 -0.13
CA SER A 193 12.37 10.79 0.78
C SER A 193 13.09 9.47 0.51
N ALA A 194 13.21 9.10 -0.77
CA ALA A 194 13.96 7.94 -1.26
C ALA A 194 14.45 8.18 -2.70
N LEU A 195 15.61 7.61 -3.08
CA LEU A 195 16.09 7.69 -4.46
C LEU A 195 15.43 6.61 -5.33
N ILE A 196 15.43 5.36 -4.87
CA ILE A 196 14.80 4.24 -5.57
C ILE A 196 13.97 3.40 -4.58
N HIS A 197 12.74 3.07 -4.96
CA HIS A 197 11.89 2.13 -4.26
C HIS A 197 11.39 1.05 -5.22
N ILE A 198 11.85 -0.18 -5.04
CA ILE A 198 11.43 -1.38 -5.79
C ILE A 198 10.42 -2.14 -4.93
N THR A 199 9.15 -2.15 -5.34
CA THR A 199 8.05 -2.70 -4.54
C THR A 199 8.00 -4.23 -4.54
N SER A 200 7.21 -4.79 -3.62
CA SER A 200 7.20 -6.22 -3.31
C SER A 200 6.92 -7.13 -4.50
N LYS A 201 5.98 -6.76 -5.36
CA LYS A 201 5.61 -7.54 -6.55
C LYS A 201 6.40 -7.16 -7.81
N ALA A 202 7.32 -6.21 -7.72
CA ALA A 202 8.12 -5.81 -8.86
C ALA A 202 9.31 -6.75 -9.10
N SER A 203 9.85 -6.74 -10.31
CA SER A 203 11.14 -7.33 -10.65
C SER A 203 12.00 -6.28 -11.34
N ALA A 204 13.32 -6.34 -11.24
CA ALA A 204 14.16 -5.29 -11.82
C ALA A 204 15.54 -5.75 -12.27
N TYR A 205 15.98 -5.29 -13.44
CA TYR A 205 17.37 -5.41 -13.90
C TYR A 205 18.03 -4.03 -13.95
N LEU A 206 18.94 -3.74 -13.03
CA LEU A 206 19.66 -2.47 -12.93
C LEU A 206 21.13 -2.70 -13.26
N GLU A 207 21.67 -2.02 -14.27
CA GLU A 207 23.10 -2.09 -14.63
C GLU A 207 23.69 -0.70 -14.81
N ASN A 208 24.81 -0.43 -14.14
CA ASN A 208 25.45 0.89 -14.09
C ASN A 208 24.49 2.00 -13.62
N VAL A 209 24.01 1.87 -12.37
CA VAL A 209 23.09 2.83 -11.73
C VAL A 209 23.76 3.44 -10.52
N TRP A 210 23.77 4.77 -10.44
CA TRP A 210 24.36 5.50 -9.31
C TRP A 210 23.28 6.32 -8.62
N ALA A 211 23.03 6.02 -7.35
CA ALA A 211 22.10 6.72 -6.48
C ALA A 211 22.86 7.65 -5.52
N TRP A 212 23.15 8.86 -5.98
CA TRP A 212 24.05 9.79 -5.30
C TRP A 212 23.29 10.96 -4.67
N VAL A 213 23.50 11.14 -3.37
CA VAL A 213 23.10 12.34 -2.62
C VAL A 213 24.33 13.20 -2.50
N ALA A 214 24.26 14.45 -2.93
CA ALA A 214 25.46 15.23 -3.17
C ALA A 214 26.23 15.53 -1.87
N ASP A 215 27.49 15.08 -1.82
CA ASP A 215 28.44 15.39 -0.75
C ASP A 215 29.28 16.65 -1.06
N HIS A 216 29.33 17.06 -2.34
CA HIS A 216 29.97 18.28 -2.82
C HIS A 216 29.22 18.91 -4.01
N ASP A 217 29.50 20.18 -4.28
CA ASP A 217 28.96 20.90 -5.43
C ASP A 217 29.84 20.68 -6.67
N LEU A 218 29.29 20.04 -7.70
CA LEU A 218 29.99 19.70 -8.94
C LEU A 218 30.30 20.92 -9.81
N ASP A 219 29.62 22.04 -9.59
CA ASP A 219 29.69 23.22 -10.45
C ASP A 219 30.47 24.38 -9.80
N THR A 220 31.06 24.18 -8.61
CA THR A 220 32.05 25.12 -8.05
C THR A 220 33.48 24.69 -8.38
N ALA A 221 34.37 25.66 -8.56
CA ALA A 221 35.76 25.38 -8.94
C ALA A 221 36.57 24.64 -7.87
N ASP A 222 36.13 24.72 -6.61
CA ASP A 222 36.75 24.09 -5.44
C ASP A 222 36.04 22.82 -4.98
N GLU A 223 34.99 22.37 -5.69
CA GLU A 223 34.17 21.21 -5.33
C GLU A 223 33.75 21.25 -3.86
N ALA A 224 33.19 22.38 -3.44
CA ALA A 224 32.89 22.65 -2.04
C ALA A 224 31.94 21.59 -1.46
N GLN A 225 32.29 21.01 -0.31
CA GLN A 225 31.44 20.05 0.39
C GLN A 225 30.13 20.69 0.87
N ILE A 226 29.03 19.93 0.82
CA ILE A 226 27.67 20.40 1.10
C ILE A 226 26.87 19.43 1.98
N ASP A 227 25.89 19.96 2.70
CA ASP A 227 24.97 19.20 3.55
C ASP A 227 23.61 19.04 2.86
N ILE A 228 23.41 17.92 2.14
CA ILE A 228 22.12 17.54 1.55
C ILE A 228 21.51 16.38 2.32
N PHE A 229 20.22 16.46 2.66
CA PHE A 229 19.51 15.43 3.40
C PHE A 229 18.53 14.70 2.48
N ALA A 230 18.84 13.44 2.18
CA ALA A 230 17.90 12.50 1.59
C ALA A 230 17.69 11.31 2.53
N GLY A 231 16.46 10.83 2.65
CA GLY A 231 16.12 9.79 3.61
C GLY A 231 16.81 8.45 3.33
N ARG A 232 16.57 7.92 2.13
CA ARG A 232 16.81 6.52 1.77
C ARG A 232 17.47 6.45 0.39
N GLY A 233 18.46 5.58 0.25
CA GLY A 233 19.06 5.27 -1.04
C GLY A 233 18.14 4.39 -1.87
N ILE A 234 18.40 3.08 -1.85
CA ILE A 234 17.68 2.06 -2.59
C ILE A 234 16.96 1.13 -1.61
N LEU A 235 15.63 1.18 -1.60
CA LEU A 235 14.75 0.24 -0.90
C LEU A 235 14.28 -0.86 -1.86
N ILE A 236 14.44 -2.11 -1.44
CA ILE A 236 14.09 -3.30 -2.20
C ILE A 236 13.16 -4.16 -1.34
N GLU A 237 11.92 -4.29 -1.78
CA GLU A 237 10.94 -5.23 -1.22
C GLU A 237 10.64 -6.40 -2.17
N SER A 238 11.10 -6.29 -3.41
CA SER A 238 10.90 -7.26 -4.48
C SER A 238 11.09 -8.71 -4.02
N GLU A 239 10.07 -9.53 -4.27
CA GLU A 239 10.13 -11.00 -4.21
C GLU A 239 10.89 -11.60 -5.41
N GLY A 240 11.38 -10.73 -6.29
CA GLY A 240 12.26 -11.01 -7.40
C GLY A 240 11.57 -11.51 -8.67
N PRO A 241 12.37 -11.83 -9.70
CA PRO A 241 13.83 -11.76 -9.67
C PRO A 241 14.38 -10.33 -9.82
N THR A 242 15.42 -9.99 -9.06
CA THR A 242 16.03 -8.66 -9.11
C THR A 242 17.55 -8.73 -9.20
N TRP A 243 18.14 -7.98 -10.13
CA TRP A 243 19.59 -7.92 -10.40
C TRP A 243 20.10 -6.48 -10.34
N LEU A 244 21.13 -6.25 -9.53
CA LEU A 244 21.82 -4.97 -9.39
C LEU A 244 23.29 -5.16 -9.76
N TYR A 245 23.67 -4.81 -10.98
CA TYR A 245 25.01 -4.95 -11.51
C TYR A 245 25.76 -3.61 -11.54
N GLY A 246 26.83 -3.51 -10.75
CA GLY A 246 27.63 -2.29 -10.67
C GLY A 246 26.81 -1.09 -10.21
N THR A 247 26.02 -1.24 -9.15
CA THR A 247 25.22 -0.15 -8.59
C THR A 247 25.93 0.49 -7.40
N ALA A 248 25.79 1.80 -7.23
CA ALA A 248 26.28 2.54 -6.08
C ALA A 248 25.13 3.33 -5.44
N SER A 249 25.09 3.40 -4.11
CA SER A 249 24.16 4.25 -3.38
C SER A 249 24.89 4.92 -2.22
N GLU A 250 24.82 6.25 -2.13
CA GLU A 250 25.70 6.99 -1.24
C GLU A 250 25.00 8.15 -0.55
N HIS A 251 25.47 8.44 0.67
CA HIS A 251 25.17 9.63 1.46
C HIS A 251 23.69 9.85 1.83
N SER A 252 22.86 8.81 1.78
CA SER A 252 21.52 8.85 2.37
C SER A 252 21.57 8.74 3.89
N VAL A 253 20.67 9.42 4.59
CA VAL A 253 20.70 9.59 6.06
C VAL A 253 20.42 8.28 6.81
N LEU A 254 19.46 7.48 6.36
CA LEU A 254 19.04 6.25 7.06
C LEU A 254 19.81 5.03 6.59
N TYR A 255 19.82 4.79 5.27
CA TYR A 255 20.52 3.67 4.67
C TYR A 255 20.81 3.89 3.18
N GLN A 256 21.84 3.21 2.68
CA GLN A 256 22.17 3.19 1.27
C GLN A 256 21.43 2.07 0.54
N TYR A 257 21.45 0.85 1.08
CA TYR A 257 20.61 -0.27 0.61
C TYR A 257 19.82 -0.87 1.76
N GLN A 258 18.52 -1.08 1.55
CA GLN A 258 17.68 -1.86 2.44
C GLN A 258 16.90 -2.91 1.65
N LEU A 259 17.02 -4.16 2.09
CA LEU A 259 16.21 -5.28 1.65
C LEU A 259 15.22 -5.59 2.78
N SER A 260 13.93 -5.47 2.48
CA SER A 260 12.84 -5.55 3.45
C SER A 260 11.80 -6.53 2.94
N ASN A 261 11.68 -7.69 3.58
CA ASN A 261 10.83 -8.80 3.10
C ASN A 261 11.15 -9.23 1.66
N ALA A 262 12.37 -8.96 1.19
CA ALA A 262 12.76 -9.18 -0.19
C ALA A 262 13.17 -10.65 -0.41
N SER A 263 13.03 -11.13 -1.64
CA SER A 263 13.65 -12.40 -2.01
C SER A 263 14.16 -12.45 -3.44
N ASN A 264 15.07 -13.39 -3.70
CA ASN A 264 15.61 -13.64 -5.03
C ASN A 264 16.29 -12.40 -5.63
N VAL A 265 17.30 -11.89 -4.92
CA VAL A 265 18.05 -10.68 -5.31
C VAL A 265 19.53 -11.01 -5.51
N VAL A 266 20.12 -10.53 -6.61
CA VAL A 266 21.56 -10.55 -6.87
C VAL A 266 22.08 -9.12 -6.94
N MET A 267 23.17 -8.84 -6.24
CA MET A 267 23.84 -7.55 -6.24
C MET A 267 25.34 -7.75 -6.45
N GLY A 268 25.98 -7.07 -7.39
CA GLY A 268 27.40 -7.31 -7.68
C GLY A 268 28.04 -6.37 -8.71
N MET A 269 29.12 -5.64 -8.41
CA MET A 269 29.49 -5.19 -7.06
C MET A 269 28.57 -4.04 -6.65
N ILE A 270 28.26 -3.95 -5.36
CA ILE A 270 27.66 -2.75 -4.78
C ILE A 270 28.70 -1.87 -4.11
N GLN A 271 28.43 -0.57 -4.04
CA GLN A 271 29.29 0.40 -3.38
C GLN A 271 28.47 1.40 -2.57
N THR A 272 28.97 1.82 -1.39
CA THR A 272 28.29 2.76 -0.51
C THR A 272 29.23 3.67 0.27
N GLU A 273 28.78 4.89 0.56
CA GLU A 273 29.39 5.80 1.52
C GLU A 273 28.37 6.39 2.50
N SER A 274 28.76 6.54 3.77
CA SER A 274 27.99 7.30 4.76
C SER A 274 28.04 8.81 4.46
N PRO A 275 26.98 9.60 4.75
CA PRO A 275 27.04 11.06 4.61
C PRO A 275 28.10 11.67 5.51
N TYR A 276 28.92 12.59 4.98
CA TYR A 276 30.12 13.09 5.67
C TYR A 276 29.82 13.90 6.94
N PHE A 277 28.63 14.51 7.02
CA PHE A 277 28.18 15.25 8.19
C PHE A 277 27.84 14.34 9.38
N GLN A 278 27.50 13.06 9.16
CA GLN A 278 27.16 12.16 10.26
C GLN A 278 28.38 11.90 11.16
N SER A 279 28.20 11.78 12.47
CA SER A 279 26.96 11.68 13.25
C SER A 279 26.37 13.00 13.77
N HIS A 280 26.56 14.14 13.07
CA HIS A 280 25.94 15.41 13.47
C HIS A 280 25.33 16.20 12.29
N PRO A 281 23.98 16.17 12.12
CA PRO A 281 23.03 15.38 12.91
C PRO A 281 23.27 13.88 12.72
N GLY A 282 23.00 13.10 13.77
CA GLY A 282 23.01 11.64 13.69
C GLY A 282 21.68 11.15 13.11
N ALA A 283 21.69 10.00 12.44
CA ALA A 283 20.47 9.36 11.97
C ALA A 283 19.52 9.09 13.17
N PRO A 284 18.19 9.24 13.02
CA PRO A 284 17.48 9.48 11.75
C PRO A 284 17.33 10.94 11.34
N LEU A 285 17.82 11.92 12.12
CA LEU A 285 17.53 13.34 11.85
C LEU A 285 18.18 13.85 10.55
N PRO A 286 17.50 14.71 9.77
CA PRO A 286 16.17 15.30 9.99
C PRO A 286 15.00 14.51 9.38
N ILE A 287 15.20 13.22 9.08
CA ILE A 287 14.29 12.38 8.32
C ILE A 287 13.26 11.71 9.23
N ALA A 288 12.00 11.70 8.77
CA ALA A 288 10.90 11.00 9.39
C ALA A 288 10.99 9.50 9.08
N THR A 289 10.78 8.69 10.11
CA THR A 289 10.79 7.22 10.05
C THR A 289 9.37 6.69 10.18
N GLY A 290 9.17 5.43 9.76
CA GLY A 290 7.84 4.80 9.74
C GLY A 290 7.05 5.06 8.46
N GLU A 291 7.64 5.81 7.53
CA GLU A 291 7.06 6.08 6.22
C GLU A 291 7.32 4.92 5.25
N PHE A 292 8.40 4.16 5.43
CA PHE A 292 8.73 3.01 4.61
C PHE A 292 8.92 1.75 5.47
N PRO A 293 8.64 0.56 4.89
CA PRO A 293 8.81 -0.71 5.60
C PRO A 293 10.20 -0.85 6.21
N ASN A 294 10.22 -1.24 7.49
CA ASN A 294 11.43 -1.51 8.26
C ASN A 294 12.42 -0.33 8.38
N ASP A 295 11.97 0.93 8.31
CA ASP A 295 12.85 2.08 8.55
C ASP A 295 13.66 1.95 9.86
N PRO A 296 14.99 2.16 9.83
CA PRO A 296 15.80 2.16 11.04
C PRO A 296 15.53 3.44 11.84
N ASN A 297 15.22 3.28 13.14
CA ASN A 297 14.93 4.40 14.04
C ASN A 297 16.14 4.85 14.88
N PHE A 298 17.24 4.06 14.88
CA PHE A 298 18.46 4.30 15.66
C PHE A 298 18.23 4.51 17.18
N SER A 299 17.12 4.00 17.73
CA SER A 299 16.75 4.18 19.14
C SER A 299 17.76 3.57 20.12
N ASN A 300 18.51 2.56 19.67
CA ASN A 300 19.58 1.91 20.42
C ASN A 300 20.93 2.65 20.37
N CYS A 301 21.02 3.78 19.67
CA CYS A 301 22.22 4.61 19.65
C CYS A 301 22.09 5.76 20.66
N SER A 302 23.00 5.79 21.63
CA SER A 302 23.14 6.93 22.54
C SER A 302 24.48 7.63 22.32
N PRO A 303 24.52 8.97 22.22
CA PRO A 303 25.77 9.73 22.23
C PRO A 303 26.63 9.47 23.48
N SER A 304 26.02 9.02 24.59
CA SER A 304 26.75 8.65 25.80
C SER A 304 27.45 7.29 25.71
N THR A 305 27.02 6.41 24.79
CA THR A 305 27.61 5.08 24.59
C THR A 305 28.55 5.07 23.39
N SER A 306 28.16 5.69 22.28
CA SER A 306 29.04 5.89 21.13
C SER A 306 28.60 7.06 20.25
N ALA A 307 29.56 7.92 19.92
CA ALA A 307 29.37 8.99 18.95
C ALA A 307 29.34 8.50 17.50
N ALA A 308 29.71 7.23 17.22
CA ALA A 308 29.79 6.66 15.87
C ALA A 308 28.67 5.65 15.56
N CYS A 309 27.68 5.51 16.46
CA CYS A 309 26.56 4.58 16.30
C CYS A 309 25.48 5.09 15.33
N ALA A 310 25.10 6.38 15.46
CA ALA A 310 24.01 6.99 14.69
C ALA A 310 24.47 7.47 13.30
N VAL A 311 25.01 6.54 12.51
CA VAL A 311 25.48 6.72 11.13
C VAL A 311 24.73 5.77 10.21
N SER A 312 24.41 6.20 9.00
CA SER A 312 23.59 5.50 8.02
C SER A 312 24.06 4.07 7.81
N TRP A 313 23.13 3.13 7.67
CA TRP A 313 23.49 1.77 7.27
C TRP A 313 23.95 1.73 5.81
N ALA A 314 25.04 1.02 5.54
CA ALA A 314 25.45 0.71 4.18
C ALA A 314 24.50 -0.32 3.55
N VAL A 315 24.25 -1.42 4.27
CA VAL A 315 23.33 -2.48 3.84
C VAL A 315 22.51 -2.94 5.04
N ARG A 316 21.19 -3.07 4.88
CA ARG A 316 20.32 -3.78 5.82
C ARG A 316 19.58 -4.88 5.11
N ILE A 317 19.57 -6.07 5.69
CA ILE A 317 18.78 -7.22 5.23
C ILE A 317 17.83 -7.61 6.36
N VAL A 318 16.54 -7.36 6.17
CA VAL A 318 15.49 -7.55 7.19
C VAL A 318 14.42 -8.47 6.63
N ASP A 319 14.11 -9.55 7.36
CA ASP A 319 13.07 -10.53 7.01
C ASP A 319 13.18 -11.05 5.55
N SER A 320 14.39 -11.15 5.01
CA SER A 320 14.63 -11.40 3.58
C SER A 320 15.29 -12.76 3.34
N SER A 321 15.16 -13.28 2.11
CA SER A 321 15.72 -14.59 1.76
C SER A 321 16.28 -14.70 0.35
N SER A 322 17.20 -15.63 0.12
CA SER A 322 17.82 -15.85 -1.20
C SER A 322 18.49 -14.60 -1.76
N ILE A 323 19.40 -14.03 -0.96
CA ILE A 323 20.12 -12.79 -1.27
C ILE A 323 21.58 -13.10 -1.58
N TYR A 324 22.04 -12.65 -2.73
CA TYR A 324 23.38 -12.90 -3.26
C TYR A 324 24.12 -11.58 -3.44
N ILE A 325 25.12 -11.31 -2.60
CA ILE A 325 26.00 -10.13 -2.73
C ILE A 325 27.36 -10.61 -3.22
N LEU A 326 27.67 -10.33 -4.49
CA LEU A 326 28.85 -10.78 -5.22
C LEU A 326 29.84 -9.62 -5.36
N GLY A 327 30.40 -9.20 -4.22
CA GLY A 327 31.26 -8.03 -4.10
C GLY A 327 30.51 -6.85 -3.48
N ALA A 328 31.11 -6.26 -2.46
CA ALA A 328 30.61 -5.03 -1.83
C ALA A 328 31.79 -4.18 -1.33
N GLY A 329 31.77 -2.88 -1.62
CA GLY A 329 32.68 -1.89 -1.06
C GLY A 329 31.91 -0.87 -0.21
N LEU A 330 32.01 -0.97 1.12
CA LEU A 330 31.21 -0.18 2.05
C LEU A 330 32.11 0.75 2.88
N TYR A 331 31.98 2.06 2.74
CA TYR A 331 32.95 3.00 3.30
C TYR A 331 32.31 4.00 4.27
N SER A 332 33.04 4.27 5.35
CA SER A 332 32.79 5.41 6.22
C SER A 332 34.08 6.21 6.35
N TRP A 333 34.09 7.41 5.75
CA TRP A 333 35.32 8.21 5.65
C TRP A 333 35.47 9.26 6.75
N PHE A 334 34.36 9.69 7.31
CA PHE A 334 34.30 10.88 8.14
C PHE A 334 33.50 10.63 9.42
N SER A 335 33.83 11.41 10.44
CA SER A 335 32.95 11.72 11.56
C SER A 335 32.85 13.24 11.63
N LYS A 336 31.68 13.81 11.28
CA LYS A 336 31.44 15.26 11.27
C LYS A 336 32.49 16.00 10.43
N TYR A 337 32.74 15.49 9.22
CA TYR A 337 33.77 15.96 8.30
C TYR A 337 35.23 15.88 8.77
N SER A 338 35.53 15.34 9.96
CA SER A 338 36.90 14.98 10.34
C SER A 338 37.22 13.56 9.85
N GLN A 339 38.44 13.38 9.34
CA GLN A 339 38.99 12.08 8.96
C GLN A 339 39.89 11.47 10.06
N ASP A 340 39.97 12.07 11.25
CA ASP A 340 40.83 11.55 12.34
C ASP A 340 40.50 10.10 12.70
N CYS A 341 39.22 9.73 12.57
CA CYS A 341 38.71 8.38 12.81
C CYS A 341 39.29 7.32 11.86
N LEU A 342 39.88 7.71 10.72
CA LEU A 342 40.54 6.77 9.80
C LEU A 342 41.82 6.19 10.39
N ALA A 343 42.53 6.94 11.24
CA ALA A 343 43.74 6.46 11.91
C ALA A 343 43.44 5.32 12.90
N THR A 344 42.23 5.33 13.47
CA THR A 344 41.73 4.34 14.42
C THR A 344 40.71 3.37 13.81
N GLU A 345 40.42 3.51 12.51
CA GLU A 345 39.50 2.68 11.73
C GLU A 345 38.09 2.55 12.36
N ASN A 346 37.58 3.64 12.95
CA ASN A 346 36.32 3.66 13.72
C ASN A 346 35.43 4.88 13.43
N CYS A 347 35.33 5.29 12.16
CA CYS A 347 34.44 6.37 11.76
C CYS A 347 32.96 6.02 11.99
N GLN A 348 32.62 4.74 11.91
CA GLN A 348 31.30 4.20 12.14
C GLN A 348 31.39 2.88 12.92
N ASP A 349 30.48 2.65 13.88
CA ASP A 349 30.51 1.42 14.67
C ASP A 349 30.10 0.20 13.82
N ARG A 350 29.03 0.34 13.03
CA ARG A 350 28.40 -0.76 12.27
C ARG A 350 27.68 -0.22 11.05
N ALA A 351 27.75 -0.95 9.93
CA ALA A 351 27.16 -0.50 8.67
C ALA A 351 26.45 -1.60 7.85
N PHE A 352 26.63 -2.88 8.17
CA PHE A 352 25.92 -3.97 7.51
C PHE A 352 25.12 -4.76 8.55
N GLU A 353 23.80 -4.58 8.56
CA GLU A 353 22.90 -5.29 9.46
C GLU A 353 22.22 -6.49 8.77
N VAL A 354 22.07 -7.58 9.52
CA VAL A 354 21.23 -8.72 9.14
C VAL A 354 20.26 -8.99 10.29
N GLU A 355 18.98 -9.03 9.98
CA GLU A 355 17.89 -9.29 10.92
C GLU A 355 16.93 -10.32 10.34
N GLN A 356 16.68 -11.40 11.08
CA GLN A 356 15.69 -12.44 10.79
C GLN A 356 15.70 -12.95 9.33
N SER A 357 16.90 -13.17 8.76
CA SER A 357 17.07 -13.44 7.33
C SER A 357 17.86 -14.73 7.05
N GLN A 358 17.64 -15.37 5.90
CA GLN A 358 18.20 -16.69 5.57
C GLN A 358 18.55 -16.85 4.08
N ASP A 359 19.24 -17.94 3.71
CA ASP A 359 19.77 -18.18 2.35
C ASP A 359 20.59 -16.98 1.83
N LEU A 360 21.52 -16.52 2.67
CA LEU A 360 22.38 -15.36 2.44
C LEU A 360 23.77 -15.78 1.96
N TRP A 361 24.23 -15.15 0.88
CA TRP A 361 25.50 -15.47 0.24
C TRP A 361 26.28 -14.19 -0.05
N ILE A 362 27.17 -13.81 0.88
CA ILE A 362 27.95 -12.57 0.79
C ILE A 362 29.39 -12.94 0.47
N TYR A 363 29.88 -12.48 -0.68
CA TYR A 363 31.22 -12.73 -1.18
C TYR A 363 31.95 -11.41 -1.41
N ASN A 364 33.26 -11.41 -1.17
CA ASN A 364 34.17 -10.28 -1.41
C ASN A 364 33.64 -8.96 -0.80
N LEU A 365 33.36 -8.99 0.50
CA LEU A 365 32.97 -7.79 1.25
C LEU A 365 34.22 -7.04 1.70
N VAL A 366 34.26 -5.76 1.37
CA VAL A 366 35.33 -4.82 1.71
C VAL A 366 34.72 -3.65 2.48
N THR A 367 35.29 -3.30 3.63
CA THR A 367 34.85 -2.14 4.41
C THR A 367 35.99 -1.18 4.75
N LYS A 368 35.66 0.09 4.98
CA LYS A 368 36.60 1.11 5.45
C LYS A 368 36.11 1.80 6.71
N ALA A 369 36.94 1.77 7.76
CA ALA A 369 36.75 2.44 9.04
C ALA A 369 35.38 2.21 9.69
N ILE A 370 34.84 1.01 9.48
CA ILE A 370 33.64 0.49 10.13
C ILE A 370 34.09 -0.61 11.10
N VAL A 371 33.79 -0.48 12.39
CA VAL A 371 34.29 -1.42 13.42
C VAL A 371 33.73 -2.83 13.22
N GLU A 372 32.43 -2.93 12.98
CA GLU A 372 31.70 -4.17 12.70
C GLU A 372 31.36 -4.26 11.21
N MET A 373 32.07 -5.11 10.47
CA MET A 373 31.87 -5.30 9.03
C MET A 373 30.48 -5.86 8.72
N ILE A 374 29.99 -6.76 9.57
CA ILE A 374 28.64 -7.33 9.55
C ILE A 374 28.18 -7.48 11.00
N SER A 375 27.00 -6.98 11.30
CA SER A 375 26.39 -6.92 12.63
C SER A 375 25.02 -7.61 12.59
N PRO A 376 24.95 -8.95 12.73
CA PRO A 376 23.67 -9.61 12.83
C PRO A 376 23.02 -9.32 14.19
N VAL A 377 21.72 -9.07 14.19
CA VAL A 377 20.94 -8.81 15.42
C VAL A 377 21.05 -9.99 16.39
N ASN A 378 21.27 -9.69 17.68
CA ASN A 378 21.43 -10.66 18.77
C ASN A 378 22.52 -11.73 18.54
N ASP A 379 23.53 -11.41 17.74
CA ASP A 379 24.58 -12.36 17.38
C ASP A 379 25.96 -11.71 17.42
N LYS A 380 27.01 -12.52 17.30
CA LYS A 380 28.39 -12.05 17.30
C LYS A 380 28.70 -11.32 15.97
N PRO A 381 29.17 -10.06 16.02
CA PRO A 381 29.55 -9.33 14.83
C PRO A 381 30.86 -9.84 14.22
N THR A 382 31.04 -9.59 12.93
CA THR A 382 32.30 -9.79 12.21
C THR A 382 33.11 -8.50 12.29
N LEU A 383 34.25 -8.52 13.00
CA LEU A 383 35.01 -7.30 13.28
C LEU A 383 36.04 -6.97 12.20
N ALA A 384 36.16 -5.69 11.84
CA ALA A 384 37.11 -5.24 10.82
C ALA A 384 38.57 -5.39 11.25
N LYS A 385 38.85 -5.26 12.55
CA LYS A 385 40.20 -5.41 13.13
C LYS A 385 40.79 -6.81 12.87
N ASP A 386 39.95 -7.83 12.78
CA ASP A 386 40.37 -9.23 12.58
C ASP A 386 40.57 -9.53 11.08
N ASN A 387 40.18 -8.61 10.19
CA ASN A 387 40.13 -8.79 8.74
C ASN A 387 40.84 -7.66 7.98
N LYS A 388 41.81 -6.98 8.64
CA LYS A 388 42.55 -5.88 8.02
C LYS A 388 43.37 -6.38 6.83
N ASN A 389 43.18 -5.77 5.67
CA ASN A 389 43.81 -6.13 4.41
C ASN A 389 44.29 -4.88 3.66
N GLY A 390 45.49 -4.42 4.03
CA GLY A 390 46.06 -3.18 3.50
C GLY A 390 45.27 -1.96 3.97
N PHE A 391 44.83 -1.13 3.02
CA PHE A 391 44.11 0.10 3.32
C PHE A 391 42.71 -0.16 3.90
N MET A 392 42.06 -1.25 3.47
CA MET A 392 40.70 -1.63 3.85
C MET A 392 40.70 -2.84 4.78
N SER A 393 39.53 -3.25 5.27
CA SER A 393 39.31 -4.59 5.81
C SER A 393 38.48 -5.40 4.81
N SER A 394 38.77 -6.69 4.64
CA SER A 394 38.02 -7.51 3.69
C SER A 394 37.87 -8.96 4.10
N ILE A 395 36.74 -9.55 3.72
CA ILE A 395 36.44 -10.97 3.88
C ILE A 395 36.09 -11.57 2.51
N LEU A 396 36.60 -12.78 2.25
CA LEU A 396 36.35 -13.47 0.98
C LEU A 396 34.90 -13.97 0.88
N ALA A 397 34.36 -14.48 1.98
CA ALA A 397 32.98 -14.97 2.06
C ALA A 397 32.46 -14.89 3.49
N TRP A 398 31.17 -14.58 3.62
CA TRP A 398 30.40 -14.72 4.83
C TRP A 398 29.15 -15.55 4.50
N LEU A 399 29.07 -16.73 5.10
CA LEU A 399 28.10 -17.78 4.74
C LEU A 399 27.25 -18.22 5.94
N LYS A 400 27.23 -17.46 7.03
CA LYS A 400 26.54 -17.85 8.26
C LYS A 400 25.05 -18.11 8.00
N GLY A 401 24.36 -17.16 7.37
CA GLY A 401 22.94 -17.30 7.02
C GLY A 401 22.64 -18.12 5.78
N SER A 402 23.56 -18.98 5.31
CA SER A 402 23.31 -19.79 4.10
C SER A 402 22.45 -21.03 4.37
N ASP A 403 22.51 -21.58 5.59
CA ASP A 403 21.79 -22.79 6.00
C ASP A 403 20.88 -22.57 7.22
N ASP A 404 20.98 -21.41 7.90
CA ASP A 404 20.16 -21.04 9.04
C ASP A 404 19.64 -19.60 8.94
N THR A 405 18.67 -19.25 9.80
CA THR A 405 18.24 -17.86 9.96
C THR A 405 19.27 -17.13 10.81
N THR A 406 19.88 -16.09 10.26
CA THR A 406 20.85 -15.23 10.93
C THR A 406 20.21 -13.91 11.37
N GLY A 407 20.74 -13.32 12.45
CA GLY A 407 20.20 -12.09 13.02
C GLY A 407 18.88 -12.32 13.74
N GLN A 408 18.73 -13.47 14.40
CA GLN A 408 17.46 -13.87 14.99
C GLN A 408 17.03 -12.86 16.05
N ARG A 409 15.81 -12.36 15.89
CA ARG A 409 15.17 -11.56 16.92
C ARG A 409 14.88 -12.45 18.14
N THR A 410 14.63 -11.80 19.28
CA THR A 410 14.06 -12.50 20.44
C THR A 410 12.72 -13.16 20.08
N PHE A 411 11.94 -12.49 19.23
CA PHE A 411 10.70 -13.00 18.65
C PHE A 411 10.72 -12.79 17.14
N THR A 412 10.39 -13.82 16.36
CA THR A 412 10.22 -13.69 14.89
C THR A 412 9.29 -12.53 14.53
N GLY A 413 8.26 -12.33 15.37
CA GLY A 413 7.24 -11.30 15.20
C GLY A 413 6.08 -11.77 14.32
N PHE A 414 5.05 -10.94 14.22
CA PHE A 414 3.85 -11.21 13.41
C PHE A 414 3.26 -9.92 12.84
N THR A 415 2.49 -10.02 11.77
CA THR A 415 1.71 -8.92 11.19
C THR A 415 0.24 -9.09 11.56
N ILE A 416 -0.51 -7.99 11.70
CA ILE A 416 -1.98 -8.04 11.87
C ILE A 416 -2.65 -8.12 10.50
N TYR A 417 -2.13 -7.35 9.54
CA TYR A 417 -2.67 -7.25 8.20
C TYR A 417 -1.59 -7.59 7.18
N GLU A 418 -1.99 -8.29 6.12
CA GLU A 418 -1.17 -8.37 4.92
C GLU A 418 -1.48 -7.17 4.02
N PRO A 419 -0.48 -6.64 3.29
CA PRO A 419 -0.68 -5.51 2.38
C PRO A 419 -1.85 -5.70 1.41
N ASP A 420 -2.00 -6.90 0.85
CA ASP A 420 -3.01 -7.22 -0.17
C ASP A 420 -4.45 -7.22 0.37
N TYR A 421 -4.64 -7.28 1.70
CA TYR A 421 -5.96 -7.21 2.33
C TYR A 421 -6.39 -5.79 2.71
N LEU A 422 -5.50 -4.80 2.59
CA LEU A 422 -5.79 -3.43 2.96
C LEU A 422 -6.41 -2.65 1.78
N PRO A 423 -7.39 -1.76 2.03
CA PRO A 423 -7.97 -0.94 0.97
C PRO A 423 -6.92 -0.05 0.30
N SER A 424 -6.96 0.04 -1.03
CA SER A 424 -6.09 0.93 -1.81
C SER A 424 -6.27 2.42 -1.51
N SER A 425 -7.34 2.79 -0.80
CA SER A 425 -7.57 4.15 -0.31
C SER A 425 -6.69 4.55 0.87
N PHE A 426 -6.04 3.59 1.54
CA PHE A 426 -5.10 3.90 2.62
C PHE A 426 -3.85 4.53 2.04
N SER A 427 -3.30 5.54 2.73
CA SER A 427 -2.01 6.08 2.34
C SER A 427 -0.94 5.01 2.51
N ASP A 428 0.10 5.05 1.69
CA ASP A 428 1.24 4.12 1.81
C ASP A 428 1.81 4.09 3.23
N SER A 429 1.85 5.23 3.93
CA SER A 429 2.35 5.32 5.31
C SER A 429 1.42 4.60 6.30
N CYS A 430 0.11 4.64 6.04
CA CYS A 430 -0.86 3.84 6.79
C CYS A 430 -0.70 2.36 6.49
N VAL A 431 -0.54 1.96 5.23
CA VAL A 431 -0.26 0.58 4.84
C VAL A 431 1.01 0.09 5.54
N THR A 432 2.13 0.81 5.42
CA THR A 432 3.40 0.52 6.10
C THR A 432 3.20 0.32 7.61
N ALA A 433 2.44 1.21 8.28
CA ALA A 433 2.20 1.10 9.71
C ALA A 433 1.31 -0.11 10.08
N LEU A 434 0.33 -0.46 9.25
CA LEU A 434 -0.60 -1.57 9.47
C LEU A 434 0.02 -2.93 9.17
N THR A 435 1.00 -2.99 8.27
CA THR A 435 1.71 -4.20 7.85
C THR A 435 3.08 -4.32 8.50
N ALA A 436 3.44 -3.41 9.42
CA ALA A 436 4.68 -3.48 10.16
C ALA A 436 4.73 -4.75 11.02
N THR A 437 5.90 -5.40 11.06
CA THR A 437 6.12 -6.57 11.91
C THR A 437 6.10 -6.18 13.39
N ILE A 438 5.13 -6.71 14.13
CA ILE A 438 5.04 -6.59 15.58
C ILE A 438 6.04 -7.57 16.19
N LYS A 439 7.06 -7.03 16.87
CA LYS A 439 8.18 -7.79 17.45
C LYS A 439 7.83 -8.30 18.85
N CYS A 440 6.70 -9.00 18.96
CA CYS A 440 6.18 -9.56 20.20
C CYS A 440 6.13 -11.09 20.16
N ASP A 441 6.08 -11.71 21.35
CA ASP A 441 5.61 -13.08 21.50
C ASP A 441 4.16 -13.22 21.02
N LEU A 442 3.82 -14.36 20.42
CA LEU A 442 2.49 -14.62 19.85
C LEU A 442 1.37 -14.57 20.90
N ASN A 443 1.65 -14.75 22.19
CA ASN A 443 0.63 -14.63 23.23
C ASN A 443 0.03 -13.21 23.29
N VAL A 444 0.77 -12.18 22.87
CA VAL A 444 0.27 -10.80 22.82
C VAL A 444 -0.90 -10.66 21.84
N PHE A 445 -0.99 -11.51 20.81
CA PHE A 445 -2.11 -11.53 19.89
C PHE A 445 -3.47 -11.79 20.59
N GLN A 446 -3.46 -12.51 21.72
CA GLN A 446 -4.66 -12.77 22.54
C GLN A 446 -5.18 -11.50 23.24
N PHE A 447 -4.38 -10.44 23.30
CA PHE A 447 -4.76 -9.15 23.90
C PHE A 447 -5.51 -8.25 22.90
N SER A 448 -5.84 -8.76 21.71
CA SER A 448 -6.58 -8.03 20.67
C SER A 448 -8.03 -7.72 21.05
N GLU A 449 -8.63 -8.52 21.95
CA GLU A 449 -9.95 -8.26 22.50
C GLU A 449 -9.86 -7.51 23.84
N PRO A 450 -10.65 -6.44 24.07
CA PRO A 450 -10.65 -5.75 25.36
C PRO A 450 -11.10 -6.67 26.49
N ALA A 451 -10.17 -7.09 27.34
CA ALA A 451 -10.43 -7.86 28.56
C ALA A 451 -9.40 -7.53 29.65
N TYR A 452 -9.69 -7.92 30.89
CA TYR A 452 -8.66 -8.02 31.94
C TYR A 452 -8.03 -9.42 31.85
N HIS A 453 -6.76 -9.51 31.49
CA HIS A 453 -6.12 -10.79 31.14
C HIS A 453 -5.58 -11.56 32.36
N GLY A 454 -5.25 -10.85 33.44
CA GLY A 454 -4.77 -11.47 34.68
C GLY A 454 -3.36 -12.05 34.54
N THR A 455 -3.06 -13.08 35.33
CA THR A 455 -1.73 -13.72 35.37
C THR A 455 -1.58 -14.77 34.26
N LEU A 456 -0.39 -14.86 33.67
CA LEU A 456 0.00 -15.96 32.77
C LEU A 456 0.45 -17.22 33.52
N GLY A 457 0.59 -17.15 34.84
CA GLY A 457 0.96 -18.28 35.71
C GLY A 457 2.40 -18.78 35.55
N ASN A 458 3.24 -18.08 34.78
CA ASN A 458 4.62 -18.46 34.52
C ASN A 458 5.49 -17.22 34.26
N ASP A 459 6.36 -16.88 35.21
CA ASP A 459 7.25 -15.72 35.14
C ASP A 459 8.13 -15.71 33.88
N THR A 460 8.61 -16.87 33.42
CA THR A 460 9.42 -16.95 32.20
C THR A 460 8.61 -16.59 30.95
N LEU A 461 7.34 -17.00 30.90
CA LEU A 461 6.43 -16.60 29.83
C LEU A 461 6.08 -15.11 29.94
N THR A 462 5.85 -14.61 31.15
CA THR A 462 5.57 -13.20 31.40
C THR A 462 6.78 -12.32 31.02
N ASP A 463 8.01 -12.73 31.34
CA ASP A 463 9.22 -12.01 30.93
C ASP A 463 9.36 -11.95 29.40
N MET A 464 9.00 -13.01 28.68
CA MET A 464 8.96 -13.01 27.20
C MET A 464 7.88 -12.07 26.64
N VAL A 465 6.66 -12.13 27.17
CA VAL A 465 5.56 -11.24 26.76
C VAL A 465 5.91 -9.77 27.04
N CYS A 466 6.62 -9.52 28.15
CA CYS A 466 6.97 -8.20 28.64
C CYS A 466 8.33 -7.69 28.17
N ASP A 467 8.89 -8.30 27.14
CA ASP A 467 10.10 -7.78 26.50
C ASP A 467 9.85 -6.36 25.98
N GLN A 468 10.84 -5.50 26.16
CA GLN A 468 10.72 -4.08 25.80
C GLN A 468 10.49 -3.88 24.30
N SER A 469 11.10 -4.71 23.45
CA SER A 469 10.93 -4.62 21.99
C SER A 469 9.49 -4.88 21.55
N CYS A 470 8.74 -5.67 22.33
CA CYS A 470 7.32 -5.89 22.09
C CYS A 470 6.53 -4.59 22.29
N GLY A 471 6.65 -3.95 23.46
CA GLY A 471 5.94 -2.72 23.77
C GLY A 471 6.23 -1.57 22.79
N GLU A 472 7.45 -1.49 22.27
CA GLU A 472 7.87 -0.52 21.25
C GLU A 472 7.27 -0.79 19.85
N SER A 473 6.90 -2.04 19.56
CA SER A 473 6.39 -2.45 18.25
C SER A 473 4.86 -2.46 18.14
N LEU A 474 4.13 -2.27 19.25
CA LEU A 474 2.67 -2.28 19.27
C LEU A 474 2.10 -0.96 18.72
N ALA A 475 1.37 -1.04 17.62
CA ALA A 475 0.84 0.09 16.85
C ALA A 475 -0.47 0.68 17.42
N THR A 476 -0.82 1.89 16.98
CA THR A 476 -2.01 2.68 17.41
C THR A 476 -3.30 2.38 16.63
N THR A 477 -3.50 1.15 16.16
CA THR A 477 -4.82 0.73 15.62
C THR A 477 -5.78 0.38 16.76
N ILE A 478 -7.07 0.14 16.52
CA ILE A 478 -7.97 -0.35 17.60
C ILE A 478 -7.45 -1.69 18.15
N ILE A 479 -7.08 -2.62 17.27
CA ILE A 479 -6.53 -3.93 17.67
C ILE A 479 -5.16 -3.77 18.33
N GLY A 480 -4.27 -2.96 17.75
CA GLY A 480 -2.95 -2.67 18.31
C GLY A 480 -3.02 -1.95 19.66
N GLY A 481 -3.97 -1.03 19.83
CA GLY A 481 -4.25 -0.32 21.06
C GLY A 481 -4.82 -1.23 22.14
N ASN A 482 -5.69 -2.18 21.78
CA ASN A 482 -6.15 -3.23 22.69
C ASN A 482 -4.97 -4.10 23.14
N MET A 483 -4.14 -4.55 22.19
CA MET A 483 -2.96 -5.35 22.50
C MET A 483 -1.97 -4.59 23.39
N TRP A 484 -1.74 -3.31 23.13
CA TRP A 484 -0.90 -2.45 23.95
C TRP A 484 -1.46 -2.27 25.36
N ALA A 485 -2.78 -2.07 25.49
CA ALA A 485 -3.43 -1.96 26.80
C ALA A 485 -3.33 -3.27 27.59
N GLY A 486 -3.60 -4.42 26.96
CA GLY A 486 -3.45 -5.74 27.59
C GLY A 486 -2.00 -6.08 27.93
N TRP A 487 -1.04 -5.70 27.07
CA TRP A 487 0.39 -5.84 27.33
C TRP A 487 0.82 -5.00 28.54
N ASN A 488 0.46 -3.72 28.57
CA ASN A 488 0.79 -2.81 29.66
C ASN A 488 0.18 -3.28 31.00
N GLU A 489 -1.07 -3.77 30.95
CA GLU A 489 -1.75 -4.40 32.10
C GLU A 489 -1.09 -5.71 32.53
N THR A 490 -0.43 -6.44 31.65
CA THR A 490 0.25 -7.69 32.00
C THR A 490 1.63 -7.44 32.61
N CYS A 491 2.31 -6.39 32.16
CA CYS A 491 3.76 -6.24 32.34
C CYS A 491 4.22 -5.35 33.50
N TYR A 492 3.30 -4.75 34.25
CA TYR A 492 3.65 -3.92 35.38
C TYR A 492 4.04 -4.74 36.62
N LYS A 493 5.13 -4.31 37.28
CA LYS A 493 5.70 -4.96 38.47
C LYS A 493 5.49 -4.11 39.72
N ASP A 494 5.39 -4.74 40.87
CA ASP A 494 5.44 -4.06 42.16
C ASP A 494 6.85 -3.51 42.39
N PRO A 495 7.04 -2.18 42.57
CA PRO A 495 8.36 -1.57 42.71
C PRO A 495 9.12 -2.03 43.96
N GLN A 496 8.43 -2.58 44.98
CA GLN A 496 9.08 -3.03 46.20
C GLN A 496 9.62 -4.45 46.09
N THR A 497 8.85 -5.36 45.47
CA THR A 497 9.19 -6.79 45.41
C THR A 497 9.77 -7.22 44.07
N GLY A 498 9.56 -6.43 43.00
CA GLY A 498 9.91 -6.79 41.63
C GLY A 498 9.02 -7.87 41.02
N GLN A 499 7.98 -8.33 41.73
CA GLN A 499 7.05 -9.35 41.22
C GLN A 499 6.01 -8.73 40.28
N TYR A 500 5.56 -9.50 39.30
CA TYR A 500 4.46 -9.08 38.42
C TYR A 500 3.18 -8.90 39.22
N CYS A 501 2.51 -7.78 38.98
CA CYS A 501 1.38 -7.39 39.79
C CYS A 501 0.17 -8.31 39.59
N ASN A 502 -0.01 -8.89 38.40
CA ASN A 502 -1.06 -9.89 38.18
C ASN A 502 -0.82 -11.19 38.97
N ASP A 503 0.44 -11.57 39.22
CA ASP A 503 0.76 -12.74 40.06
C ASP A 503 0.47 -12.46 41.54
N ILE A 504 0.71 -11.23 42.00
CA ILE A 504 0.32 -10.77 43.34
C ILE A 504 -1.21 -10.79 43.47
N ILE A 505 -1.93 -10.17 42.53
CA ILE A 505 -3.40 -10.07 42.54
C ILE A 505 -4.06 -11.44 42.44
N SER A 506 -3.46 -12.39 41.70
CA SER A 506 -4.00 -13.76 41.58
C SER A 506 -4.13 -14.50 42.91
N LYS A 507 -3.37 -14.09 43.92
CA LYS A 507 -3.34 -14.67 45.28
C LYS A 507 -4.30 -13.96 46.24
N PHE A 508 -4.98 -12.90 45.80
CA PHE A 508 -5.89 -12.14 46.64
C PHE A 508 -7.12 -12.94 47.02
N THR A 509 -7.72 -12.58 48.15
CA THR A 509 -8.92 -13.21 48.68
C THR A 509 -10.07 -13.01 47.70
N ARG A 510 -10.65 -14.11 47.20
CA ARG A 510 -11.76 -14.06 46.25
C ARG A 510 -13.03 -13.57 46.94
N VAL A 511 -13.41 -12.33 46.68
CA VAL A 511 -14.60 -11.67 47.25
C VAL A 511 -15.66 -11.39 46.19
N ALA A 512 -16.93 -11.33 46.58
CA ALA A 512 -18.04 -11.07 45.66
C ALA A 512 -18.13 -9.61 45.20
N ARG A 513 -17.63 -8.66 46.00
CA ARG A 513 -17.59 -7.21 45.72
C ARG A 513 -16.40 -6.56 46.42
N VAL A 514 -15.91 -5.45 45.89
CA VAL A 514 -14.69 -4.75 46.36
C VAL A 514 -14.76 -4.31 47.82
N GLU A 515 -15.95 -4.05 48.35
CA GLU A 515 -16.15 -3.60 49.74
C GLU A 515 -15.77 -4.65 50.79
N LEU A 516 -15.75 -5.92 50.37
CA LEU A 516 -15.42 -7.07 51.21
C LEU A 516 -13.93 -7.44 51.13
N MET A 517 -13.16 -6.78 50.26
CA MET A 517 -11.74 -7.05 50.09
C MET A 517 -10.96 -6.72 51.36
N PRO A 518 -10.01 -7.58 51.79
CA PRO A 518 -9.07 -7.27 52.85
C PRO A 518 -8.37 -5.93 52.63
N LYS A 519 -8.12 -5.20 53.72
CA LYS A 519 -7.63 -3.82 53.68
C LYS A 519 -6.24 -3.73 53.04
N ASP A 520 -5.36 -4.67 53.36
CA ASP A 520 -4.01 -4.82 52.82
C ASP A 520 -4.01 -5.10 51.31
N GLU A 521 -4.87 -6.01 50.84
CA GLU A 521 -5.05 -6.30 49.41
C GLU A 521 -5.61 -5.08 48.65
N MET A 522 -6.64 -4.43 49.19
CA MET A 522 -7.23 -3.23 48.60
C MET A 522 -6.24 -2.06 48.53
N TYR A 523 -5.36 -1.94 49.52
CA TYR A 523 -4.39 -0.84 49.63
C TYR A 523 -3.10 -1.11 48.84
N SER A 524 -2.93 -2.33 48.32
CA SER A 524 -1.76 -2.75 47.56
C SER A 524 -1.47 -1.82 46.37
N TYR A 525 -0.19 -1.66 46.05
CA TYR A 525 0.23 -0.94 44.85
C TYR A 525 -0.41 -1.57 43.59
N CYS A 526 -0.32 -2.89 43.46
CA CYS A 526 -0.77 -3.60 42.27
C CYS A 526 -2.25 -3.40 41.94
N TYR A 527 -3.14 -3.45 42.93
CA TYR A 527 -4.57 -3.31 42.68
C TYR A 527 -4.98 -1.87 42.38
N LYS A 528 -4.38 -0.88 43.04
CA LYS A 528 -4.61 0.53 42.74
C LYS A 528 -4.13 0.88 41.33
N THR A 529 -2.90 0.51 41.01
CA THR A 529 -2.27 0.78 39.70
C THR A 529 -3.04 0.11 38.58
N LYS A 530 -3.53 -1.14 38.76
CA LYS A 530 -4.42 -1.82 37.81
C LYS A 530 -5.61 -0.94 37.41
N LEU A 531 -6.38 -0.52 38.40
CA LEU A 531 -7.64 0.19 38.15
C LEU A 531 -7.40 1.57 37.51
N GLN A 532 -6.33 2.26 37.91
CA GLN A 532 -5.91 3.53 37.30
C GLN A 532 -5.43 3.34 35.86
N MET A 533 -4.66 2.28 35.60
CA MET A 533 -4.16 1.96 34.26
C MET A 533 -5.31 1.63 33.31
N MET A 534 -6.24 0.78 33.73
CA MET A 534 -7.47 0.50 32.97
C MET A 534 -8.22 1.81 32.67
N GLN A 535 -8.41 2.68 33.67
CA GLN A 535 -9.11 3.96 33.46
C GLN A 535 -8.39 4.89 32.48
N SER A 536 -7.06 4.84 32.41
CA SER A 536 -6.27 5.75 31.57
C SER A 536 -6.34 5.46 30.06
N SER A 537 -6.85 4.29 29.65
CA SER A 537 -6.84 3.86 28.24
C SER A 537 -8.24 3.58 27.69
N PRO A 538 -8.62 4.16 26.54
CA PRO A 538 -9.88 3.84 25.85
C PRO A 538 -9.89 2.44 25.21
N TYR A 539 -8.73 1.77 25.16
CA TYR A 539 -8.59 0.41 24.65
C TYR A 539 -8.73 -0.67 25.74
N SER A 540 -8.82 -0.27 27.01
CA SER A 540 -8.95 -1.23 28.11
C SER A 540 -10.40 -1.69 28.30
N TYR A 541 -10.58 -2.75 29.08
CA TYR A 541 -11.90 -3.22 29.50
C TYR A 541 -12.48 -2.45 30.70
N TYR A 542 -12.23 -1.14 30.80
CA TYR A 542 -12.73 -0.31 31.90
C TYR A 542 -14.22 0.00 31.75
N ASN A 543 -15.05 -0.68 32.55
CA ASN A 543 -16.51 -0.57 32.52
C ASN A 543 -17.07 -0.10 33.87
N LYS A 544 -18.40 -0.04 34.00
CA LYS A 544 -19.09 0.40 35.23
C LYS A 544 -18.68 -0.37 36.50
N ILE A 545 -18.29 -1.65 36.38
CA ILE A 545 -17.82 -2.44 37.52
C ILE A 545 -16.45 -1.95 37.97
N PHE A 546 -15.51 -1.74 37.04
CA PHE A 546 -14.18 -1.24 37.36
C PHE A 546 -14.18 0.22 37.80
N GLN A 547 -15.11 1.03 37.28
CA GLN A 547 -15.39 2.37 37.77
C GLN A 547 -15.79 2.37 39.24
N HIS A 548 -16.82 1.58 39.61
CA HIS A 548 -17.25 1.43 41.00
C HIS A 548 -16.11 0.93 41.91
N ASN A 549 -15.29 0.00 41.41
CA ASN A 549 -14.13 -0.48 42.14
C ASN A 549 -13.10 0.63 42.38
N LEU A 550 -12.75 1.42 41.36
CA LEU A 550 -11.77 2.50 41.49
C LEU A 550 -12.27 3.60 42.44
N GLU A 551 -13.53 3.98 42.37
CA GLU A 551 -14.15 4.95 43.27
C GLU A 551 -14.12 4.50 44.72
N THR A 552 -14.47 3.22 44.97
CA THR A 552 -14.47 2.64 46.31
C THR A 552 -13.04 2.58 46.88
N VAL A 553 -12.08 2.16 46.06
CA VAL A 553 -10.67 2.05 46.44
C VAL A 553 -10.09 3.44 46.70
N ALA A 554 -10.35 4.43 45.85
CA ALA A 554 -9.93 5.82 46.04
C ALA A 554 -10.45 6.40 47.36
N ALA A 555 -11.75 6.22 47.63
CA ALA A 555 -12.39 6.71 48.86
C ALA A 555 -11.84 6.04 50.13
N ARG A 556 -11.63 4.72 50.11
CA ARG A 556 -11.17 3.96 51.30
C ARG A 556 -9.67 4.03 51.53
N CYS A 557 -8.86 4.15 50.47
CA CYS A 557 -7.41 4.23 50.56
C CYS A 557 -6.91 5.68 50.74
N GLY A 558 -7.76 6.68 50.48
CA GLY A 558 -7.44 8.09 50.66
C GLY A 558 -6.57 8.69 49.56
N PHE A 559 -6.91 8.43 48.28
CA PHE A 559 -6.25 9.08 47.14
C PHE A 559 -7.26 9.59 46.11
N THR A 560 -6.82 10.52 45.26
CA THR A 560 -7.65 11.12 44.20
C THR A 560 -7.21 10.60 42.84
N THR A 561 -8.16 10.31 41.95
CA THR A 561 -7.90 9.82 40.59
C THR A 561 -9.11 10.10 39.69
N ASN A 562 -8.92 10.05 38.37
CA ASN A 562 -10.05 10.11 37.43
C ASN A 562 -10.74 8.73 37.41
N THR A 563 -12.06 8.71 37.45
CA THR A 563 -12.88 7.47 37.41
C THR A 563 -13.81 7.44 36.21
N THR A 564 -13.73 8.43 35.32
CA THR A 564 -14.59 8.52 34.14
C THR A 564 -14.28 7.37 33.19
N ILE A 565 -15.33 6.69 32.71
CA ILE A 565 -15.19 5.69 31.66
C ILE A 565 -14.76 6.41 30.36
N PRO A 566 -13.63 6.03 29.73
CA PRO A 566 -13.20 6.61 28.47
C PRO A 566 -14.25 6.43 27.37
N GLU A 567 -14.30 7.37 26.42
CA GLU A 567 -15.23 7.28 25.28
C GLU A 567 -14.94 6.06 24.40
N SER A 568 -16.01 5.42 23.92
CA SER A 568 -15.89 4.24 23.04
C SER A 568 -15.39 4.66 21.66
N LEU A 569 -14.43 3.89 21.13
CA LEU A 569 -13.86 4.09 19.79
C LEU A 569 -14.69 3.42 18.67
N ALA A 570 -15.79 2.74 18.99
CA ALA A 570 -16.62 2.04 18.01
C ALA A 570 -17.64 3.00 17.34
N ALA A 571 -17.60 3.10 16.01
CA ALA A 571 -18.57 3.88 15.24
C ALA A 571 -19.91 3.13 15.10
N THR A 572 -21.03 3.79 15.44
CA THR A 572 -22.39 3.27 15.19
C THR A 572 -22.79 3.44 13.73
N ILE A 573 -23.11 2.34 13.04
CA ILE A 573 -23.58 2.33 11.64
C ILE A 573 -25.13 2.38 11.63
N PRO A 574 -25.78 3.32 10.91
CA PRO A 574 -27.24 3.34 10.73
C PRO A 574 -27.73 2.29 9.70
N GLU A 575 -28.90 1.71 9.91
CA GLU A 575 -29.59 0.82 8.94
C GLU A 575 -30.15 1.63 7.75
N ASP A 576 -30.00 1.11 6.52
CA ASP A 576 -30.49 1.70 5.26
C ASP A 576 -31.97 1.31 4.97
N ASP A 577 -32.77 2.21 4.39
CA ASP A 577 -34.15 1.94 3.95
C ASP A 577 -34.21 1.12 2.62
N PRO A 578 -35.18 0.20 2.43
CA PRO A 578 -35.26 -0.65 1.24
C PRO A 578 -35.70 0.10 -0.04
N LEU A 579 -34.91 -0.04 -1.12
CA LEU A 579 -35.13 0.56 -2.44
C LEU A 579 -35.99 -0.34 -3.37
N CYS A 580 -37.01 0.22 -4.02
CA CYS A 580 -37.85 -0.50 -5.01
C CYS A 580 -37.76 0.07 -6.42
N VAL A 581 -36.93 -0.54 -7.29
CA VAL A 581 -36.58 0.01 -8.62
C VAL A 581 -37.75 0.15 -9.60
N SER A 582 -38.82 -0.64 -9.47
CA SER A 582 -39.98 -0.52 -10.35
C SER A 582 -41.06 0.44 -9.83
N ASP A 583 -40.93 0.93 -8.60
CA ASP A 583 -41.96 1.60 -7.81
C ASP A 583 -43.29 0.81 -7.64
N ASN A 584 -43.36 -0.43 -8.14
CA ASN A 584 -44.55 -1.26 -8.03
C ASN A 584 -44.47 -2.13 -6.80
N ILE A 585 -45.30 -1.80 -5.81
CA ILE A 585 -45.41 -2.56 -4.57
C ILE A 585 -46.62 -3.48 -4.65
N TYR A 586 -46.40 -4.75 -4.34
CA TYR A 586 -47.45 -5.76 -4.21
C TYR A 586 -47.60 -6.16 -2.75
N THR A 587 -48.81 -6.01 -2.20
CA THR A 587 -49.13 -6.53 -0.87
C THR A 587 -49.57 -7.99 -0.96
N THR A 588 -48.83 -8.86 -0.28
CA THR A 588 -49.02 -10.30 -0.33
C THR A 588 -50.34 -10.75 0.28
N LYS A 589 -50.98 -11.72 -0.38
CA LYS A 589 -52.27 -12.32 -0.02
C LYS A 589 -52.09 -13.77 0.42
N LYS A 590 -53.10 -14.30 1.11
CA LYS A 590 -53.10 -15.68 1.57
C LYS A 590 -53.06 -16.64 0.37
N GLY A 591 -52.05 -17.51 0.33
CA GLY A 591 -51.85 -18.48 -0.75
C GLY A 591 -50.88 -18.03 -1.85
N ASP A 592 -50.30 -16.82 -1.73
CA ASP A 592 -49.28 -16.36 -2.67
C ASP A 592 -47.97 -17.15 -2.55
N THR A 593 -47.34 -17.36 -3.72
CA THR A 593 -45.98 -17.87 -3.88
C THR A 593 -45.23 -16.91 -4.81
N CYS A 594 -43.90 -16.92 -4.80
CA CYS A 594 -43.13 -16.14 -5.78
C CYS A 594 -43.54 -16.50 -7.21
N THR A 595 -43.84 -17.78 -7.48
CA THR A 595 -44.28 -18.24 -8.81
C THR A 595 -45.64 -17.66 -9.20
N SER A 596 -46.63 -17.65 -8.29
CA SER A 596 -47.98 -17.14 -8.58
C SER A 596 -47.99 -15.62 -8.74
N ILE A 597 -47.23 -14.91 -7.90
CA ILE A 597 -47.06 -13.45 -8.04
C ILE A 597 -46.34 -13.16 -9.36
N ALA A 598 -45.26 -13.89 -9.64
CA ALA A 598 -44.46 -13.62 -10.82
C ALA A 598 -45.19 -13.88 -12.14
N LEU A 599 -46.04 -14.91 -12.18
CA LEU A 599 -46.91 -15.17 -13.32
C LEU A 599 -47.94 -14.06 -13.53
N ASN A 600 -48.60 -13.60 -12.47
CA ASN A 600 -49.65 -12.59 -12.56
C ASN A 600 -49.12 -11.21 -12.97
N HIS A 601 -47.85 -10.94 -12.67
CA HIS A 601 -47.22 -9.65 -12.93
C HIS A 601 -46.17 -9.71 -14.06
N SER A 602 -46.07 -10.85 -14.76
CA SER A 602 -45.11 -11.06 -15.85
C SER A 602 -43.68 -10.69 -15.47
N ILE A 603 -43.19 -11.16 -14.33
CA ILE A 603 -41.84 -10.87 -13.80
C ILE A 603 -41.05 -12.15 -13.57
N SER A 604 -39.74 -12.06 -13.35
CA SER A 604 -38.95 -13.21 -12.87
C SER A 604 -39.21 -13.47 -11.39
N SER A 605 -39.51 -14.72 -11.03
CA SER A 605 -39.70 -15.09 -9.62
C SER A 605 -38.40 -14.99 -8.81
N ALA A 606 -37.25 -15.21 -9.45
CA ALA A 606 -35.94 -15.04 -8.81
C ALA A 606 -35.63 -13.56 -8.54
N ALA A 607 -35.93 -12.68 -9.50
CA ALA A 607 -35.77 -11.23 -9.29
C ALA A 607 -36.71 -10.72 -8.19
N LEU A 608 -37.93 -11.27 -8.09
CA LEU A 608 -38.86 -10.96 -7.00
C LEU A 608 -38.31 -11.38 -5.63
N TYR A 609 -37.72 -12.58 -5.53
CA TYR A 609 -37.05 -13.03 -4.30
C TYR A 609 -35.85 -12.13 -3.96
N MET A 610 -34.95 -11.91 -4.93
CA MET A 610 -33.71 -11.15 -4.74
C MET A 610 -33.96 -9.69 -4.36
N GLY A 611 -35.02 -9.07 -4.88
CA GLY A 611 -35.41 -7.71 -4.50
C GLY A 611 -36.10 -7.58 -3.14
N ASN A 612 -36.38 -8.70 -2.44
CA ASN A 612 -37.15 -8.71 -1.20
C ASN A 612 -36.65 -9.74 -0.16
N GLN A 613 -35.34 -10.05 -0.14
CA GLN A 613 -34.79 -11.16 0.63
C GLN A 613 -35.04 -11.06 2.14
N ASP A 614 -35.14 -9.85 2.68
CA ASP A 614 -35.45 -9.63 4.10
C ASP A 614 -36.90 -9.98 4.45
N LEU A 615 -37.79 -9.98 3.46
CA LEU A 615 -39.22 -10.22 3.61
C LEU A 615 -39.66 -11.60 3.11
N ILE A 616 -38.93 -12.18 2.16
CA ILE A 616 -39.21 -13.50 1.57
C ILE A 616 -38.05 -14.44 1.89
N ARG A 617 -38.26 -15.31 2.89
CA ARG A 617 -37.28 -16.36 3.23
C ARG A 617 -37.49 -17.67 2.47
N ASP A 618 -38.72 -17.91 2.01
CA ASP A 618 -39.11 -19.09 1.23
C ASP A 618 -40.16 -18.69 0.18
N CYS A 619 -39.85 -18.90 -1.08
CA CYS A 619 -40.73 -18.55 -2.20
C CYS A 619 -42.02 -19.38 -2.30
N ASN A 620 -42.12 -20.49 -1.56
CA ASN A 620 -43.34 -21.29 -1.45
C ASN A 620 -44.19 -20.89 -0.22
N GLN A 621 -43.67 -20.04 0.67
CA GLN A 621 -44.33 -19.63 1.91
C GLN A 621 -44.24 -18.11 2.11
N VAL A 622 -44.90 -17.36 1.23
CA VAL A 622 -44.91 -15.90 1.31
C VAL A 622 -45.85 -15.44 2.43
N VAL A 623 -45.32 -14.70 3.41
CA VAL A 623 -46.09 -14.18 4.56
C VAL A 623 -47.11 -13.15 4.08
N THR A 624 -48.38 -13.31 4.46
CA THR A 624 -49.49 -12.41 4.08
C THR A 624 -49.35 -11.02 4.72
N GLY A 625 -49.72 -9.97 3.98
CA GLY A 625 -49.73 -8.59 4.45
C GLY A 625 -48.37 -7.88 4.40
N LYS A 626 -47.41 -8.43 3.65
CA LYS A 626 -46.10 -7.80 3.41
C LYS A 626 -46.09 -7.09 2.07
N ASN A 627 -45.47 -5.92 2.05
CA ASN A 627 -45.28 -5.12 0.84
C ASN A 627 -44.00 -5.58 0.16
N LEU A 628 -44.12 -6.21 -1.00
CA LEU A 628 -43.00 -6.65 -1.83
C LEU A 628 -42.80 -5.66 -2.97
N CYS A 629 -41.55 -5.26 -3.19
CA CYS A 629 -41.17 -4.60 -4.43
C CYS A 629 -41.22 -5.59 -5.59
N LEU A 630 -42.06 -5.33 -6.59
CA LEU A 630 -42.02 -6.10 -7.82
C LEU A 630 -40.81 -5.65 -8.66
N PRO A 631 -40.01 -6.54 -9.25
CA PRO A 631 -39.02 -6.15 -10.25
C PRO A 631 -39.70 -5.73 -11.57
N LEU A 632 -38.93 -5.23 -12.53
CA LEU A 632 -39.43 -4.87 -13.85
C LEU A 632 -40.00 -6.09 -14.61
N SER A 633 -41.13 -5.90 -15.29
CA SER A 633 -41.80 -6.94 -16.06
C SER A 633 -41.03 -7.35 -17.31
N CYS A 634 -41.16 -8.62 -17.68
CA CYS A 634 -40.72 -9.21 -18.92
C CYS A 634 -41.91 -9.29 -19.87
N GLU A 635 -41.72 -8.90 -21.13
CA GLU A 635 -42.76 -9.01 -22.16
C GLU A 635 -43.20 -10.47 -22.35
N ARG A 636 -42.26 -11.42 -22.25
CA ARG A 636 -42.53 -12.86 -22.28
C ARG A 636 -41.87 -13.56 -21.10
N THR A 637 -42.63 -14.45 -20.46
CA THR A 637 -42.16 -15.31 -19.39
C THR A 637 -42.36 -16.78 -19.73
N TYR A 638 -41.60 -17.65 -19.05
CA TYR A 638 -41.67 -19.10 -19.16
C TYR A 638 -41.74 -19.73 -17.78
N VAL A 639 -42.60 -20.73 -17.60
CA VAL A 639 -42.72 -21.49 -16.34
C VAL A 639 -41.90 -22.75 -16.43
N LEU A 640 -40.85 -22.84 -15.62
CA LEU A 640 -39.91 -23.96 -15.57
C LEU A 640 -40.59 -25.30 -15.24
N GLN A 641 -40.54 -26.25 -16.19
CA GLN A 641 -41.11 -27.60 -16.06
C GLN A 641 -40.11 -28.59 -15.45
N PRO A 642 -40.59 -29.70 -14.85
CA PRO A 642 -39.72 -30.80 -14.42
C PRO A 642 -38.95 -31.40 -15.61
N GLY A 643 -37.62 -31.42 -15.52
CA GLY A 643 -36.75 -31.99 -16.56
C GLY A 643 -36.25 -30.98 -17.61
N ASP A 644 -36.72 -29.73 -17.56
CA ASP A 644 -36.20 -28.66 -18.41
C ASP A 644 -34.71 -28.39 -18.15
N THR A 645 -33.99 -28.10 -19.23
CA THR A 645 -32.62 -27.58 -19.22
C THR A 645 -32.63 -26.21 -19.92
N CYS A 646 -31.61 -25.36 -19.70
CA CYS A 646 -31.51 -24.12 -20.48
C CYS A 646 -31.57 -24.38 -21.99
N ARG A 647 -30.91 -25.45 -22.46
CA ARG A 647 -30.89 -25.81 -23.87
C ARG A 647 -32.27 -26.20 -24.40
N SER A 648 -33.04 -26.98 -23.66
CA SER A 648 -34.39 -27.39 -24.13
C SER A 648 -35.31 -26.18 -24.21
N ILE A 649 -35.29 -25.30 -23.19
CA ILE A 649 -36.09 -24.06 -23.19
C ILE A 649 -35.68 -23.14 -24.34
N GLU A 650 -34.38 -22.96 -24.56
CA GLU A 650 -33.86 -22.12 -25.65
C GLU A 650 -34.25 -22.66 -27.03
N GLN A 651 -34.21 -23.98 -27.22
CA GLN A 651 -34.59 -24.63 -28.48
C GLN A 651 -36.10 -24.52 -28.76
N ASP A 652 -36.93 -24.81 -27.77
CA ASP A 652 -38.39 -24.78 -27.90
C ASP A 652 -38.92 -23.35 -28.08
N ASN A 653 -38.16 -22.35 -27.64
CA ASN A 653 -38.49 -20.92 -27.77
C ASN A 653 -37.56 -20.19 -28.75
N ALA A 654 -36.88 -20.91 -29.65
CA ALA A 654 -35.86 -20.33 -30.52
C ALA A 654 -36.40 -19.17 -31.38
N ILE A 655 -37.66 -19.21 -31.83
CA ILE A 655 -38.27 -18.12 -32.61
C ILE A 655 -38.35 -16.81 -31.80
N LEU A 656 -38.60 -16.91 -30.49
CA LEU A 656 -38.71 -15.75 -29.60
C LEU A 656 -37.33 -15.21 -29.18
N LEU A 657 -36.37 -16.11 -29.01
CA LEU A 657 -35.02 -15.78 -28.55
C LEU A 657 -34.07 -15.42 -29.71
N TYR A 658 -34.48 -15.68 -30.95
CA TYR A 658 -33.70 -15.37 -32.15
C TYR A 658 -33.85 -13.92 -32.56
N ASP A 659 -32.76 -13.18 -32.50
CA ASP A 659 -32.67 -11.85 -33.03
C ASP A 659 -32.37 -11.91 -34.55
N ASN A 660 -33.35 -11.47 -35.34
CA ASN A 660 -33.26 -11.50 -36.79
C ASN A 660 -32.20 -10.53 -37.36
N SER A 661 -31.80 -9.51 -36.59
CA SER A 661 -30.80 -8.51 -36.99
C SER A 661 -29.37 -9.00 -36.79
N THR A 662 -29.07 -9.66 -35.67
CA THR A 662 -27.74 -10.20 -35.34
C THR A 662 -27.57 -11.65 -35.77
N LYS A 663 -28.66 -12.34 -36.11
CA LYS A 663 -28.70 -13.78 -36.40
C LYS A 663 -28.24 -14.63 -35.21
N ILE A 664 -28.35 -14.11 -33.98
CA ILE A 664 -27.95 -14.76 -32.72
C ILE A 664 -29.20 -15.15 -31.91
N ILE A 665 -29.14 -16.30 -31.22
CA ILE A 665 -30.13 -16.67 -30.21
C ILE A 665 -29.65 -16.14 -28.86
N THR A 666 -30.44 -15.29 -28.20
CA THR A 666 -30.15 -14.78 -26.86
C THR A 666 -30.21 -15.92 -25.85
N PRO A 667 -29.10 -16.25 -25.16
CA PRO A 667 -29.10 -17.32 -24.16
C PRO A 667 -30.02 -17.00 -22.98
N LEU A 668 -30.73 -17.99 -22.45
CA LEU A 668 -31.69 -17.85 -21.34
C LEU A 668 -31.05 -17.24 -20.09
N ARG A 669 -29.78 -17.59 -19.86
CA ARG A 669 -28.91 -17.09 -18.80
C ARG A 669 -28.59 -15.59 -18.89
N GLN A 670 -28.60 -15.02 -20.10
CA GLN A 670 -28.43 -13.58 -20.28
C GLN A 670 -29.66 -12.79 -19.80
N LEU A 671 -30.84 -13.40 -19.90
CA LEU A 671 -32.12 -12.84 -19.47
C LEU A 671 -32.43 -13.15 -18.00
N ASN A 672 -31.75 -14.14 -17.42
CA ASN A 672 -31.91 -14.61 -16.05
C ASN A 672 -30.53 -14.84 -15.43
N PRO A 673 -29.80 -13.76 -15.06
CA PRO A 673 -28.37 -13.80 -14.73
C PRO A 673 -28.01 -14.52 -13.42
N TRP A 674 -29.00 -14.96 -12.65
CA TRP A 674 -28.81 -15.85 -11.51
C TRP A 674 -28.54 -17.30 -11.93
N ILE A 675 -28.84 -17.67 -13.18
CA ILE A 675 -28.52 -18.99 -13.72
C ILE A 675 -27.02 -19.07 -13.94
N ASP A 676 -26.40 -20.12 -13.38
CA ASP A 676 -24.95 -20.30 -13.45
C ASP A 676 -24.47 -20.61 -14.87
N THR A 677 -23.16 -20.49 -15.08
CA THR A 677 -22.50 -20.73 -16.37
C THR A 677 -22.71 -22.15 -16.92
N TYR A 678 -23.03 -23.12 -16.08
CA TYR A 678 -23.26 -24.51 -16.50
C TYR A 678 -24.76 -24.87 -16.54
N CYS A 679 -25.65 -23.93 -16.25
CA CYS A 679 -27.08 -24.13 -16.04
C CYS A 679 -27.40 -25.23 -15.02
N THR A 680 -26.48 -25.51 -14.08
CA THR A 680 -26.64 -26.60 -13.10
C THR A 680 -27.62 -26.26 -11.98
N ASN A 681 -27.76 -24.96 -11.69
CA ASN A 681 -28.63 -24.45 -10.64
C ASN A 681 -30.10 -24.26 -11.07
N LEU A 682 -30.44 -24.41 -12.36
CA LEU A 682 -31.77 -24.08 -12.89
C LEU A 682 -32.91 -24.83 -12.17
N GLN A 683 -32.78 -26.15 -11.99
CA GLN A 683 -33.79 -26.97 -11.32
C GLN A 683 -33.61 -26.98 -9.79
N SER A 684 -32.36 -27.03 -9.32
CA SER A 684 -32.05 -27.19 -7.90
C SER A 684 -32.37 -25.95 -7.07
N THR A 685 -32.52 -24.77 -7.68
CA THR A 685 -32.87 -23.51 -6.98
C THR A 685 -34.34 -23.11 -7.15
N ALA A 686 -35.12 -23.85 -7.92
CA ALA A 686 -36.54 -23.54 -8.18
C ALA A 686 -37.40 -23.54 -6.91
N TRP A 687 -37.00 -24.27 -5.86
CA TRP A 687 -37.66 -24.24 -4.56
C TRP A 687 -37.43 -22.90 -3.84
N ALA A 688 -36.24 -22.30 -4.00
CA ALA A 688 -35.85 -21.06 -3.34
C ALA A 688 -36.29 -19.81 -4.13
N PHE A 689 -36.25 -19.85 -5.46
CA PHE A 689 -36.51 -18.69 -6.32
C PHE A 689 -37.84 -18.74 -7.07
N GLY A 690 -38.64 -19.79 -6.91
CA GLY A 690 -39.82 -20.03 -7.74
C GLY A 690 -39.46 -20.47 -9.16
N ARG A 691 -40.44 -20.46 -10.07
CA ARG A 691 -40.34 -21.14 -11.38
C ARG A 691 -40.51 -20.22 -12.61
N VAL A 692 -40.63 -18.92 -12.45
CA VAL A 692 -40.91 -18.01 -13.58
C VAL A 692 -39.62 -17.36 -14.08
N LEU A 693 -39.29 -17.66 -15.33
CA LEU A 693 -38.14 -17.15 -16.06
C LEU A 693 -38.58 -16.08 -17.06
N CYS A 694 -37.68 -15.15 -17.38
CA CYS A 694 -37.89 -14.21 -18.46
C CYS A 694 -37.34 -14.76 -19.79
N LEU A 695 -38.13 -14.66 -20.86
CA LEU A 695 -37.72 -14.96 -22.24
C LEU A 695 -37.44 -13.68 -23.06
N THR A 696 -37.59 -12.52 -22.44
CA THR A 696 -37.20 -11.21 -22.97
C THR A 696 -36.51 -10.42 -21.86
N PRO A 697 -35.70 -9.39 -22.17
CA PRO A 697 -35.17 -8.50 -21.15
C PRO A 697 -36.29 -7.90 -20.29
N GLN A 698 -35.99 -7.69 -19.01
CA GLN A 698 -36.85 -6.90 -18.13
C GLN A 698 -36.98 -5.48 -18.72
N SER A 699 -38.21 -4.96 -18.85
CA SER A 699 -38.58 -3.74 -19.60
C SER A 699 -38.75 -3.88 -21.13
N GLY A 700 -38.54 -5.07 -21.72
CA GLY A 700 -39.04 -5.38 -23.07
C GLY A 700 -38.26 -4.83 -24.29
N VAL A 701 -37.05 -4.27 -24.13
CA VAL A 701 -36.25 -3.76 -25.27
C VAL A 701 -34.85 -4.38 -25.28
N PHE A 702 -34.50 -5.07 -26.36
CA PHE A 702 -33.13 -5.52 -26.68
C PHE A 702 -32.62 -4.69 -27.87
N ASN A 703 -31.48 -4.00 -27.71
CA ASN A 703 -30.84 -3.26 -28.81
C ASN A 703 -29.47 -3.88 -29.11
N ALA A 704 -29.33 -4.44 -30.30
CA ALA A 704 -28.22 -5.30 -30.73
C ALA A 704 -26.87 -4.59 -30.97
N THR A 705 -26.82 -3.27 -30.91
CA THR A 705 -25.61 -2.47 -31.23
C THR A 705 -24.71 -2.17 -30.03
N GLU A 706 -25.05 -2.66 -28.83
CA GLU A 706 -24.15 -2.52 -27.68
C GLU A 706 -23.12 -3.67 -27.63
N PRO A 707 -21.84 -3.40 -27.34
CA PRO A 707 -20.85 -4.44 -27.18
C PRO A 707 -21.28 -5.39 -26.06
N VAL A 708 -21.34 -6.69 -26.36
CA VAL A 708 -21.53 -7.73 -25.34
C VAL A 708 -20.32 -7.67 -24.39
N PRO A 709 -20.50 -7.38 -23.09
CA PRO A 709 -19.45 -7.58 -22.12
C PRO A 709 -19.14 -9.08 -22.09
N THR A 710 -17.98 -9.45 -22.60
CA THR A 710 -17.41 -10.78 -22.36
C THR A 710 -17.27 -10.94 -20.85
N SER A 711 -17.95 -11.95 -20.32
CA SER A 711 -18.06 -12.34 -18.92
C SER A 711 -16.91 -11.88 -18.01
N TYR A 712 -17.23 -10.96 -17.11
CA TYR A 712 -16.65 -10.97 -15.76
C TYR A 712 -17.82 -10.90 -14.77
N ASN A 713 -17.80 -11.87 -13.84
CA ASN A 713 -18.71 -12.11 -12.72
C ASN A 713 -19.61 -10.91 -12.30
N PRO A 714 -20.97 -11.01 -12.35
CA PRO A 714 -21.88 -9.94 -11.96
C PRO A 714 -22.01 -9.70 -10.45
N TRP A 715 -21.28 -10.42 -9.58
CA TRP A 715 -21.29 -10.19 -8.13
C TRP A 715 -19.87 -10.17 -7.53
N GLY A 716 -18.95 -9.49 -8.20
CA GLY A 716 -17.95 -8.71 -7.48
C GLY A 716 -18.62 -7.49 -6.86
N THR A 717 -18.38 -7.24 -5.58
CA THR A 717 -19.06 -6.33 -4.64
C THR A 717 -19.04 -4.82 -4.94
N GLU A 718 -19.10 -4.35 -6.20
CA GLU A 718 -18.89 -2.92 -6.53
C GLU A 718 -20.05 -2.18 -7.24
N GLY A 719 -21.31 -2.60 -7.05
CA GLY A 719 -22.45 -2.09 -7.83
C GLY A 719 -23.42 -1.11 -7.14
N SER A 720 -23.07 -0.44 -6.03
CA SER A 720 -24.06 0.35 -5.26
C SER A 720 -24.48 1.71 -5.86
N GLY A 721 -23.85 2.14 -6.96
CA GLY A 721 -24.00 3.50 -7.49
C GLY A 721 -23.32 4.59 -6.66
N TYR A 722 -22.66 4.23 -5.56
CA TYR A 722 -21.84 5.13 -4.74
C TYR A 722 -20.36 4.95 -5.03
N GLY A 723 -19.60 6.03 -4.94
CA GLY A 723 -18.14 6.01 -5.03
C GLY A 723 -17.51 5.57 -3.71
N SER A 724 -16.38 4.88 -3.80
CA SER A 724 -15.61 4.42 -2.63
C SER A 724 -14.74 5.52 -2.01
N TYR A 725 -14.41 6.57 -2.78
CA TYR A 725 -13.61 7.72 -2.35
C TYR A 725 -13.96 8.96 -3.19
N VAL A 726 -13.81 10.17 -2.64
CA VAL A 726 -14.08 11.43 -3.37
C VAL A 726 -12.98 11.64 -4.42
N ILE A 727 -13.36 11.97 -5.65
CA ILE A 727 -12.49 12.35 -6.75
C ILE A 727 -12.88 13.76 -7.19
N ASP A 728 -11.91 14.60 -7.46
CA ASP A 728 -12.15 15.95 -7.98
C ASP A 728 -12.79 15.90 -9.39
N PRO A 729 -13.65 16.86 -9.75
CA PRO A 729 -14.22 16.93 -11.09
C PRO A 729 -13.14 17.11 -12.17
N PRO A 730 -13.38 16.64 -13.41
CA PRO A 730 -12.40 16.73 -14.49
C PRO A 730 -11.90 18.16 -14.70
N THR A 731 -10.57 18.34 -14.68
CA THR A 731 -9.93 19.64 -14.92
C THR A 731 -10.23 20.07 -16.37
N ASN A 732 -10.84 21.26 -16.53
CA ASN A 732 -11.41 21.83 -17.78
C ASN A 732 -12.88 21.51 -18.08
N THR A 733 -13.63 20.90 -17.17
CA THR A 733 -15.08 20.74 -17.30
C THR A 733 -15.79 21.56 -16.22
N THR A 734 -16.82 22.31 -16.60
CA THR A 734 -17.64 23.03 -15.61
C THR A 734 -18.60 22.05 -14.94
N VAL A 735 -18.58 21.97 -13.61
CA VAL A 735 -19.53 21.13 -12.86
C VAL A 735 -20.93 21.74 -12.94
N ALA A 736 -21.92 20.91 -13.24
CA ALA A 736 -23.31 21.34 -13.31
C ALA A 736 -23.79 21.90 -11.96
N THR A 737 -24.58 22.97 -12.01
CA THR A 737 -24.98 23.72 -10.81
C THR A 737 -25.69 22.83 -9.80
N GLY A 738 -25.33 22.96 -8.52
CA GLY A 738 -25.90 22.22 -7.40
C GLY A 738 -25.37 20.79 -7.25
N THR A 739 -24.56 20.29 -8.20
CA THR A 739 -24.00 18.93 -8.14
C THR A 739 -23.10 18.74 -6.93
N THR A 740 -23.25 17.61 -6.24
CA THR A 740 -22.43 17.31 -5.07
C THR A 740 -20.95 17.23 -5.43
N GLN A 741 -20.12 17.88 -4.62
CA GLN A 741 -18.66 17.80 -4.74
C GLN A 741 -18.10 16.56 -4.04
N ARG A 742 -18.92 15.87 -3.22
CA ARG A 742 -18.55 14.59 -2.63
C ARG A 742 -18.88 13.46 -3.60
N CYS A 743 -18.17 13.46 -4.72
CA CYS A 743 -18.41 12.51 -5.80
C CYS A 743 -17.17 11.67 -6.06
N GLY A 744 -17.33 10.35 -6.18
CA GLY A 744 -16.26 9.41 -6.51
C GLY A 744 -16.17 9.05 -7.99
N ARG A 745 -17.02 9.62 -8.84
CA ARG A 745 -16.91 9.51 -10.31
C ARG A 745 -17.77 10.54 -11.01
N TRP A 746 -17.23 11.13 -12.06
CA TRP A 746 -17.87 12.20 -12.82
C TRP A 746 -18.09 11.78 -14.26
N HIS A 747 -19.24 12.16 -14.82
CA HIS A 747 -19.54 12.02 -16.25
C HIS A 747 -19.64 13.39 -16.90
N THR A 748 -18.89 13.61 -17.98
CA THR A 748 -18.99 14.81 -18.81
C THR A 748 -19.91 14.52 -19.98
N VAL A 749 -21.04 15.22 -20.04
CA VAL A 749 -22.09 14.94 -21.04
C VAL A 749 -21.62 15.28 -22.45
N VAL A 750 -21.84 14.34 -23.38
CA VAL A 750 -21.65 14.55 -24.83
C VAL A 750 -23.01 14.85 -25.49
N ALA A 751 -22.99 15.65 -26.56
CA ALA A 751 -24.21 16.04 -27.27
C ALA A 751 -24.99 14.81 -27.79
N GLY A 752 -26.26 14.69 -27.39
CA GLY A 752 -27.14 13.58 -27.78
C GLY A 752 -27.21 12.43 -26.77
N GLU A 753 -26.46 12.47 -25.66
CA GLU A 753 -26.61 11.51 -24.57
C GLU A 753 -27.91 11.72 -23.78
N SER A 754 -28.48 10.62 -23.29
CA SER A 754 -29.62 10.61 -22.37
C SER A 754 -29.19 10.29 -20.94
N CYS A 755 -29.96 10.75 -19.95
CA CYS A 755 -29.67 10.43 -18.55
C CYS A 755 -29.65 8.92 -18.31
N THR A 756 -30.50 8.17 -19.02
CA THR A 756 -30.56 6.71 -18.92
C THR A 756 -29.27 6.06 -19.41
N GLN A 757 -28.71 6.53 -20.53
CA GLN A 757 -27.41 6.02 -21.03
C GLN A 757 -26.29 6.29 -20.02
N ILE A 758 -26.25 7.49 -19.45
CA ILE A 758 -25.25 7.86 -18.44
C ILE A 758 -25.42 6.99 -17.19
N CYS A 759 -26.63 6.82 -16.69
CA CYS A 759 -26.92 5.98 -15.52
C CYS A 759 -26.50 4.51 -15.71
N VAL A 760 -26.73 3.96 -16.91
CA VAL A 760 -26.37 2.59 -17.26
C VAL A 760 -24.86 2.44 -17.44
N GLN A 761 -24.23 3.31 -18.24
CA GLN A 761 -22.80 3.32 -18.47
C GLN A 761 -22.03 3.48 -17.16
N ASP A 762 -22.52 4.38 -16.32
CA ASP A 762 -21.90 4.69 -15.06
C ASP A 762 -22.50 3.95 -13.87
N LYS A 763 -23.33 2.93 -14.05
CA LYS A 763 -23.77 2.06 -12.95
C LYS A 763 -24.34 2.83 -11.74
N ILE A 764 -25.08 3.92 -11.99
CA ILE A 764 -25.77 4.75 -10.98
C ILE A 764 -27.27 4.72 -11.22
N THR A 765 -28.07 4.72 -10.14
CA THR A 765 -29.52 4.76 -10.29
C THR A 765 -29.96 6.16 -10.74
N SER A 766 -31.00 6.26 -11.57
CA SER A 766 -31.54 7.54 -12.04
C SER A 766 -31.95 8.45 -10.88
N ASN A 767 -32.49 7.88 -9.80
CA ASN A 767 -32.90 8.64 -8.62
C ASN A 767 -31.69 9.21 -7.88
N LEU A 768 -30.63 8.42 -7.70
CA LEU A 768 -29.40 8.92 -7.10
C LEU A 768 -28.73 9.95 -8.00
N PHE A 769 -28.71 9.71 -9.31
CA PHE A 769 -28.15 10.62 -10.31
C PHE A 769 -28.86 11.98 -10.31
N VAL A 770 -30.20 12.02 -10.33
CA VAL A 770 -30.94 13.29 -10.25
C VAL A 770 -30.80 13.94 -8.88
N ALA A 771 -30.78 13.16 -7.79
CA ALA A 771 -30.65 13.70 -6.43
C ALA A 771 -29.30 14.39 -6.20
N VAL A 772 -28.21 13.82 -6.71
CA VAL A 772 -26.85 14.36 -6.53
C VAL A 772 -26.50 15.42 -7.55
N ASN A 773 -27.36 15.62 -8.55
CA ASN A 773 -27.27 16.64 -9.59
C ASN A 773 -28.59 17.45 -9.68
N PRO A 774 -28.89 18.35 -8.73
CA PRO A 774 -30.17 19.05 -8.61
C PRO A 774 -30.53 20.00 -9.77
N SER A 775 -29.60 20.26 -10.68
CA SER A 775 -29.89 20.97 -11.94
C SER A 775 -30.66 20.11 -12.95
N LEU A 776 -30.76 18.80 -12.73
CA LEU A 776 -31.53 17.88 -13.57
C LEU A 776 -33.00 17.84 -13.11
N ASN A 777 -33.92 17.92 -14.07
CA ASN A 777 -35.35 17.78 -13.79
C ASN A 777 -35.71 16.30 -13.59
N ALA A 778 -36.34 15.96 -12.47
CA ALA A 778 -36.72 14.57 -12.16
C ALA A 778 -37.77 13.98 -13.13
N VAL A 779 -38.55 14.83 -13.82
CA VAL A 779 -39.57 14.44 -14.81
C VAL A 779 -38.99 14.40 -16.24
N ASP A 780 -38.08 15.32 -16.57
CA ASP A 780 -37.40 15.39 -17.87
C ASP A 780 -35.88 15.56 -17.70
N CYS A 781 -35.24 14.50 -17.22
CA CYS A 781 -33.80 14.51 -16.91
C CYS A 781 -32.97 14.72 -18.18
N THR A 782 -33.28 13.99 -19.26
CA THR A 782 -32.53 14.06 -20.51
C THR A 782 -32.62 15.44 -21.15
N GLY A 783 -33.79 16.11 -21.14
CA GLY A 783 -33.93 17.48 -21.61
C GLY A 783 -33.18 18.51 -20.76
N SER A 784 -32.76 18.14 -19.54
CA SER A 784 -32.04 19.00 -18.60
C SER A 784 -30.52 18.81 -18.63
N LEU A 785 -30.00 17.87 -19.42
CA LEU A 785 -28.56 17.66 -19.59
C LEU A 785 -27.97 18.75 -20.48
N ILE A 786 -26.85 19.32 -20.06
CA ILE A 786 -26.11 20.32 -20.83
C ILE A 786 -24.80 19.70 -21.31
N PRO A 787 -24.61 19.50 -22.63
CA PRO A 787 -23.36 18.98 -23.17
C PRO A 787 -22.16 19.83 -22.74
N GLY A 788 -21.09 19.16 -22.31
CA GLY A 788 -19.86 19.79 -21.81
C GLY A 788 -19.87 20.13 -20.31
N LEU A 789 -20.94 19.83 -19.56
CA LEU A 789 -20.93 19.90 -18.10
C LEU A 789 -20.65 18.54 -17.46
N ALA A 790 -20.02 18.57 -16.29
CA ALA A 790 -19.76 17.39 -15.47
C ALA A 790 -20.87 17.19 -14.43
N TYR A 791 -21.37 15.96 -14.36
CA TYR A 791 -22.38 15.50 -13.41
C TYR A 791 -21.81 14.36 -12.57
N CYS A 792 -22.19 14.30 -11.29
CA CYS A 792 -21.74 13.26 -10.39
C CYS A 792 -22.47 11.94 -10.67
N THR A 793 -21.73 10.88 -10.99
CA THR A 793 -22.26 9.54 -11.31
C THR A 793 -21.82 8.46 -10.33
N ALA A 794 -21.08 8.80 -9.27
CA ALA A 794 -20.89 7.92 -8.12
C ALA A 794 -20.72 8.74 -6.84
N PRO A 795 -21.78 9.35 -6.29
CA PRO A 795 -21.68 10.15 -5.08
C PRO A 795 -21.14 9.31 -3.92
N MET A 796 -20.50 9.96 -2.95
CA MET A 796 -20.11 9.29 -1.71
C MET A 796 -21.34 8.96 -0.88
N ARG A 797 -21.26 7.89 -0.07
CA ARG A 797 -22.24 7.69 1.00
C ARG A 797 -22.21 8.93 1.91
N GLY A 798 -23.35 9.59 2.07
CA GLY A 798 -23.44 10.87 2.78
C GLY A 798 -23.13 12.12 1.96
N TRP A 799 -23.25 12.06 0.64
CA TRP A 799 -23.09 13.22 -0.26
C TRP A 799 -24.01 14.41 0.08
N ASN A 800 -25.08 14.16 0.83
CA ASN A 800 -26.05 15.14 1.32
C ASN A 800 -25.82 15.57 2.78
N TYR A 801 -24.74 15.12 3.44
CA TYR A 801 -24.42 15.58 4.80
C TYR A 801 -24.10 17.07 4.78
N THR A 802 -25.03 17.88 5.28
CA THR A 802 -24.75 19.25 5.66
C THR A 802 -24.04 19.22 7.01
N THR A 803 -22.74 19.49 7.03
CA THR A 803 -22.07 19.88 8.27
C THR A 803 -22.76 21.15 8.75
N GLY A 804 -23.44 21.09 9.90
CA GLY A 804 -23.85 22.30 10.62
C GLY A 804 -22.61 23.16 10.81
N GLY A 805 -22.60 24.33 10.17
CA GLY A 805 -21.48 25.24 10.20
C GLY A 805 -21.28 25.84 11.58
N ALA A 806 -19.99 26.07 11.87
CA ALA A 806 -19.41 26.96 12.88
C ALA A 806 -19.72 26.67 14.36
#